data_AF-A0A5N9CRD5-F1
#
_entry.id   AF-A0A5N9CRD5-F1
#
_cell.length_a   1.000
_cell.length_b   1.000
_cell.length_c   1.000
_cell.angle_alpha   90.00
_cell.angle_beta   90.00
_cell.angle_gamma   90.00
#
_symmetry.space_group_name_H-M   'P 1'
#
loop_
_entity.id
_entity.type
_entity.pdbx_description
1 polymer ?
#
loop_
_entity_poly.entity_id
_entity_poly.type
_entity_poly.pdbx_seq_one_letter_code
_entity_poly.pdbx_strand_id
1 'polypeptide(L)'
;MSYLGRSIKRFEDARLVIGDGVFIDDIKLPDMLHVAVVRSVHAHARIRSIDVVDALELDGVVEVLTGSDLAGKIPNLPIRPMGDRSVDEFNPPEHPVLAQDKVCYVGQPVAVVVAKNPYLARDGAELVAVDYEPLTPVVNPVDAANEDVPVIHPHLGTNVAMRSVQEGGDIEKAFAQAAHIVRQKYQIPRLAPSSMETRGVIGNYDASSDLLTVWDSTQAPNQIKKYLAQMLGRPEESIRVVAPDVGGSFGIKDCLFSEDVLMPFLALRLQKPVKWIEDRQENLITYHGRGMSLDAEVAVDKNGVILGIRASILADIGAYFYFTTPFPLFNAARRITGPYDVPAVRVDLLGVITNKTPVAAYRGTGSPEAAFCIERTLDLIAKDLGLDPAEIRRSNYISKGAFPYKSCTGNMYDSGDYLLALDRALELVEYSAWQEKIKQRRPGDPYLGVGLATFIKSSGAGGEHRVESARVTIDSFGQVDVYTGVSPHGQGTETTFAQIAAETLGVDPSQVRVHHSDTAIYPHGIGTSASRGLIIGGSAVQLALQEAREKLAGFASKFFSCPAADIKFSDGEVFDLHHPDTKIPFEKLAAMESGLDFEHEYTLPQSPVSFGAHAVVVEVNQDTLALKILRYVGVHDCGQIINPMIVEGQIHGGIAQGIGQALIESIVYSEEGQPLTGSLMDYALPRSTMIPDLTLDTIDTISPTNPLGAKGIGSVSTVPSPAAIANAVMNAISPSGVRHIDAPYTPERLWRAIREHGTVDG
;
A
#
# COMPACT_ATOMS: atom_id res chain seq x y z
N MET A 1 3.49 32.94 -12.78
CA MET A 1 2.69 32.56 -11.57
C MET A 1 3.20 31.23 -11.01
N SER A 2 3.06 30.92 -9.71
CA SER A 2 3.47 29.60 -9.17
C SER A 2 2.54 28.47 -9.65
N TYR A 3 3.11 27.33 -10.03
CA TYR A 3 2.43 26.09 -10.42
C TYR A 3 2.24 25.12 -9.26
N LEU A 4 3.05 25.20 -8.21
CA LEU A 4 2.86 24.37 -7.02
C LEU A 4 1.60 24.81 -6.26
N GLY A 5 0.85 23.84 -5.75
CA GLY A 5 -0.41 24.10 -5.04
C GLY A 5 -1.59 24.44 -5.96
N ARG A 6 -1.40 24.44 -7.29
CA ARG A 6 -2.52 24.61 -8.24
C ARG A 6 -3.13 23.26 -8.62
N SER A 7 -4.45 23.22 -8.64
CA SER A 7 -5.25 22.09 -9.13
C SER A 7 -5.34 22.08 -10.66
N ILE A 8 -4.21 21.92 -11.35
CA ILE A 8 -4.24 21.70 -12.80
C ILE A 8 -4.85 20.33 -13.10
N LYS A 9 -5.52 20.22 -14.25
CA LYS A 9 -6.09 18.95 -14.72
C LYS A 9 -4.96 17.97 -15.09
N ARG A 10 -5.28 16.68 -14.99
CA ARG A 10 -4.33 15.61 -15.24
C ARG A 10 -4.01 15.48 -16.73
N PHE A 11 -2.73 15.35 -17.06
CA PHE A 11 -2.29 15.04 -18.43
C PHE A 11 -2.64 13.62 -18.83
N GLU A 12 -2.61 12.69 -17.87
CA GLU A 12 -2.89 11.27 -18.10
C GLU A 12 -4.35 11.06 -18.55
N ASP A 13 -5.28 11.95 -18.15
CA ASP A 13 -6.70 11.84 -18.48
C ASP A 13 -6.97 11.83 -19.98
N ALA A 14 -6.16 12.54 -20.78
CA ALA A 14 -6.39 12.71 -22.21
C ALA A 14 -6.51 11.36 -22.94
N ARG A 15 -5.65 10.38 -22.60
CA ARG A 15 -5.72 9.02 -23.16
C ARG A 15 -6.71 8.11 -22.42
N LEU A 16 -6.81 8.24 -21.10
CA LEU A 16 -7.57 7.31 -20.27
C LEU A 16 -9.09 7.44 -20.42
N VAL A 17 -9.62 8.65 -20.65
CA VAL A 17 -11.08 8.88 -20.71
C VAL A 17 -11.71 8.58 -22.06
N ILE A 18 -10.90 8.40 -23.11
CA ILE A 18 -11.35 8.11 -24.48
C ILE A 18 -11.08 6.67 -24.91
N GLY A 19 -10.46 5.86 -24.04
CA GLY A 19 -10.12 4.46 -24.34
C GLY A 19 -8.79 4.25 -25.08
N ASP A 20 -7.92 5.28 -25.10
CA ASP A 20 -6.58 5.22 -25.72
C ASP A 20 -5.47 4.87 -24.70
N GLY A 21 -5.84 4.62 -23.44
CA GLY A 21 -4.92 4.01 -22.47
C GLY A 21 -4.53 2.60 -22.93
N VAL A 22 -3.30 2.19 -22.62
CA VAL A 22 -2.80 0.85 -22.97
C VAL A 22 -2.54 0.09 -21.69
N PHE A 23 -3.43 -0.82 -21.33
CA PHE A 23 -3.26 -1.74 -20.21
C PHE A 23 -2.65 -3.06 -20.67
N ILE A 24 -2.24 -3.91 -19.73
CA ILE A 24 -1.51 -5.15 -20.07
C ILE A 24 -2.31 -6.08 -21.00
N ASP A 25 -3.64 -6.15 -20.85
CA ASP A 25 -4.46 -7.01 -21.71
C ASP A 25 -4.73 -6.42 -23.12
N ASP A 26 -4.50 -5.13 -23.32
CA ASP A 26 -4.68 -4.49 -24.63
C ASP A 26 -3.55 -4.85 -25.60
N ILE A 27 -2.39 -5.26 -25.06
CA ILE A 27 -1.21 -5.61 -25.86
C ILE A 27 -1.47 -6.91 -26.64
N LYS A 28 -1.20 -6.83 -27.96
CA LYS A 28 -1.26 -7.94 -28.91
C LYS A 28 0.05 -7.99 -29.70
N LEU A 29 0.65 -9.17 -29.78
CA LEU A 29 1.85 -9.42 -30.57
C LEU A 29 1.58 -10.52 -31.60
N PRO A 30 2.28 -10.53 -32.75
CA PRO A 30 2.18 -11.61 -33.72
C PRO A 30 2.49 -12.97 -33.10
N ASP A 31 1.73 -14.01 -33.47
CA ASP A 31 1.91 -15.40 -33.01
C ASP A 31 1.91 -15.61 -31.49
N MET A 32 1.32 -14.67 -30.74
CA MET A 32 1.25 -14.71 -29.28
C MET A 32 0.44 -15.90 -28.78
N LEU A 33 1.03 -16.63 -27.85
CA LEU A 33 0.41 -17.72 -27.11
C LEU A 33 -0.20 -17.21 -25.80
N HIS A 34 -1.13 -17.98 -25.26
CA HIS A 34 -1.87 -17.66 -24.05
C HIS A 34 -1.68 -18.75 -23.01
N VAL A 35 -1.59 -18.35 -21.74
CA VAL A 35 -1.34 -19.27 -20.63
C VAL A 35 -2.51 -19.28 -19.66
N ALA A 36 -2.86 -20.48 -19.20
CA ALA A 36 -3.67 -20.70 -18.01
C ALA A 36 -2.83 -21.40 -16.94
N VAL A 37 -3.05 -21.02 -15.68
CA VAL A 37 -2.36 -21.62 -14.53
C VAL A 37 -3.29 -22.64 -13.90
N VAL A 38 -2.84 -23.89 -13.81
CA VAL A 38 -3.53 -24.93 -13.04
C VAL A 38 -3.17 -24.68 -11.57
N ARG A 39 -4.19 -24.54 -10.73
CA ARG A 39 -4.04 -24.18 -9.32
C ARG A 39 -4.54 -25.29 -8.40
N SER A 40 -3.97 -25.35 -7.21
CA SER A 40 -4.40 -26.26 -6.15
C SER A 40 -5.84 -25.98 -5.73
N VAL A 41 -6.64 -27.05 -5.64
CA VAL A 41 -7.97 -27.03 -5.01
C VAL A 41 -7.92 -27.44 -3.53
N HIS A 42 -6.74 -27.81 -3.01
CA HIS A 42 -6.54 -28.22 -1.62
C HIS A 42 -5.70 -27.20 -0.84
N ALA A 43 -6.09 -26.97 0.42
CA ALA A 43 -5.33 -26.14 1.35
C ALA A 43 -4.03 -26.82 1.78
N HIS A 44 -4.01 -28.16 1.88
CA HIS A 44 -2.82 -28.92 2.22
C HIS A 44 -2.93 -30.32 1.61
N ALA A 45 -2.01 -30.69 0.72
CA ALA A 45 -1.98 -32.03 0.13
C ALA A 45 -0.61 -32.36 -0.44
N ARG A 46 -0.22 -33.64 -0.44
CA ARG A 46 0.91 -34.11 -1.27
C ARG A 46 0.44 -34.27 -2.70
N ILE A 47 1.31 -33.94 -3.65
CA ILE A 47 1.08 -34.21 -5.07
C ILE A 47 1.64 -35.60 -5.34
N ARG A 48 0.77 -36.57 -5.70
CA ARG A 48 1.20 -37.92 -6.06
C ARG A 48 1.65 -37.99 -7.51
N SER A 49 0.87 -37.38 -8.39
CA SER A 49 1.16 -37.27 -9.82
C SER A 49 0.37 -36.12 -10.45
N ILE A 50 0.89 -35.59 -11.55
CA ILE A 50 0.19 -34.66 -12.43
C ILE A 50 0.17 -35.32 -13.82
N ASP A 51 -1.03 -35.67 -14.30
CA ASP A 51 -1.23 -36.16 -15.66
C ASP A 51 -1.62 -35.00 -16.58
N VAL A 52 -0.91 -34.90 -17.70
CA VAL A 52 -1.02 -33.82 -18.68
C VAL A 52 -1.33 -34.34 -20.07
N VAL A 53 -1.55 -35.65 -20.24
CA VAL A 53 -1.71 -36.30 -21.55
C VAL A 53 -2.91 -35.72 -22.30
N ASP A 54 -4.09 -35.70 -21.69
CA ASP A 54 -5.31 -35.21 -22.33
C ASP A 54 -5.19 -33.71 -22.71
N ALA A 55 -4.54 -32.92 -21.85
CA ALA A 55 -4.27 -31.51 -22.11
C ALA A 55 -3.35 -31.33 -23.34
N LEU A 56 -2.30 -32.16 -23.48
CA LEU A 56 -1.38 -32.11 -24.62
C LEU A 56 -2.00 -32.61 -25.93
N GLU A 57 -3.00 -33.51 -25.86
CA GLU A 57 -3.72 -34.01 -27.03
C GLU A 57 -4.77 -33.02 -27.58
N LEU A 58 -5.17 -32.02 -26.79
CA LEU A 58 -6.10 -30.98 -27.22
C LEU A 58 -5.49 -30.09 -28.32
N ASP A 59 -6.11 -30.07 -29.51
CA ASP A 59 -5.60 -29.25 -30.63
C ASP A 59 -5.53 -27.77 -30.26
N GLY A 60 -4.32 -27.23 -30.35
CA GLY A 60 -4.01 -25.84 -30.06
C GLY A 60 -3.40 -25.61 -28.69
N VAL A 61 -3.35 -26.62 -27.81
CA VAL A 61 -2.37 -26.65 -26.72
C VAL A 61 -0.98 -26.89 -27.33
N VAL A 62 -0.01 -26.12 -26.84
CA VAL A 62 1.38 -26.09 -27.34
C VAL A 62 2.31 -26.77 -26.35
N GLU A 63 2.13 -26.52 -25.07
CA GLU A 63 2.99 -27.06 -24.02
C GLU A 63 2.25 -27.06 -22.68
N VAL A 64 2.56 -28.04 -21.83
CA VAL A 64 2.18 -28.07 -20.41
C VAL A 64 3.44 -28.26 -19.59
N LEU A 65 3.67 -27.43 -18.58
CA LEU A 65 4.79 -27.55 -17.65
C LEU A 65 4.30 -27.75 -16.21
N THR A 66 4.97 -28.63 -15.49
CA THR A 66 4.74 -28.94 -14.08
C THR A 66 5.91 -28.46 -13.21
N GLY A 67 5.78 -28.55 -11.88
CA GLY A 67 6.89 -28.28 -10.97
C GLY A 67 8.14 -29.12 -11.25
N SER A 68 7.99 -30.35 -11.74
CA SER A 68 9.11 -31.23 -12.09
C SER A 68 9.92 -30.73 -13.28
N ASP A 69 9.26 -30.06 -14.24
CA ASP A 69 9.92 -29.48 -15.41
C ASP A 69 10.78 -28.27 -15.06
N LEU A 70 10.49 -27.60 -13.94
CA LEU A 70 11.20 -26.41 -13.46
C LEU A 70 12.24 -26.73 -12.38
N ALA A 71 12.16 -27.90 -11.75
CA ALA A 71 13.06 -28.32 -10.68
C ALA A 71 14.53 -28.21 -11.12
N GLY A 72 15.32 -27.48 -10.33
CA GLY A 72 16.75 -27.22 -10.61
C GLY A 72 17.04 -26.28 -11.78
N LYS A 73 16.02 -25.75 -12.48
CA LYS A 73 16.18 -24.79 -13.58
C LYS A 73 15.84 -23.36 -13.18
N ILE A 74 14.87 -23.18 -12.30
CA ILE A 74 14.44 -21.88 -11.77
C ILE A 74 14.53 -21.92 -10.24
N PRO A 75 15.16 -20.92 -9.59
CA PRO A 75 15.21 -20.86 -8.14
C PRO A 75 13.83 -20.53 -7.53
N ASN A 76 13.72 -20.69 -6.22
CA ASN A 76 12.54 -20.25 -5.46
C ASN A 76 12.36 -18.73 -5.55
N LEU A 77 11.12 -18.25 -5.38
CA LEU A 77 10.82 -16.82 -5.36
C LEU A 77 11.58 -16.12 -4.23
N PRO A 78 12.22 -14.97 -4.51
CA PRO A 78 12.99 -14.24 -3.51
C PRO A 78 12.07 -13.47 -2.57
N ILE A 79 12.58 -13.24 -1.35
CA ILE A 79 11.99 -12.33 -0.38
C ILE A 79 12.86 -11.08 -0.25
N ARG A 80 12.28 -9.99 0.23
CA ARG A 80 13.07 -8.79 0.51
C ARG A 80 13.97 -9.02 1.74
N PRO A 81 15.26 -8.64 1.66
CA PRO A 81 16.14 -8.66 2.83
C PRO A 81 15.61 -7.79 3.98
N MET A 82 15.79 -8.27 5.20
CA MET A 82 15.39 -7.55 6.42
C MET A 82 16.26 -6.31 6.71
N GLY A 83 17.46 -6.25 6.13
CA GLY A 83 18.46 -5.20 6.40
C GLY A 83 18.90 -5.22 7.86
N ASP A 84 19.20 -4.06 8.43
CA ASP A 84 19.68 -3.91 9.82
C ASP A 84 18.60 -4.11 10.90
N ARG A 85 17.44 -4.68 10.56
CA ARG A 85 16.36 -4.91 11.53
C ARG A 85 16.72 -6.09 12.42
N SER A 86 16.68 -5.90 13.73
CA SER A 86 16.81 -6.99 14.70
C SER A 86 15.58 -7.90 14.62
N VAL A 87 15.81 -9.18 14.33
CA VAL A 87 14.79 -10.23 14.35
C VAL A 87 15.37 -11.41 15.12
N ASP A 88 14.65 -11.88 16.13
CA ASP A 88 15.16 -12.95 17.01
C ASP A 88 15.11 -14.31 16.31
N GLU A 89 14.06 -14.53 15.52
CA GLU A 89 13.86 -15.70 14.68
C GLU A 89 13.28 -15.28 13.33
N PHE A 90 13.91 -15.71 12.23
CA PHE A 90 13.46 -15.41 10.88
C PHE A 90 13.68 -16.61 9.96
N ASN A 91 12.62 -17.39 9.76
CA ASN A 91 12.62 -18.69 9.09
C ASN A 91 11.60 -18.70 7.92
N PRO A 92 11.83 -17.90 6.86
CA PRO A 92 10.92 -17.87 5.72
C PRO A 92 10.95 -19.23 4.97
N PRO A 93 9.79 -19.84 4.67
CA PRO A 93 9.77 -21.07 3.88
C PRO A 93 10.17 -20.80 2.43
N GLU A 94 10.83 -21.77 1.81
CA GLU A 94 11.15 -21.74 0.39
C GLU A 94 9.87 -21.76 -0.47
N HIS A 95 9.67 -20.72 -1.29
CA HIS A 95 8.49 -20.60 -2.16
C HIS A 95 8.83 -21.03 -3.60
N PRO A 96 8.45 -22.24 -4.04
CA PRO A 96 8.69 -22.67 -5.40
C PRO A 96 7.78 -21.92 -6.39
N VAL A 97 8.25 -21.75 -7.63
CA VAL A 97 7.46 -21.11 -8.70
C VAL A 97 6.22 -21.92 -9.05
N LEU A 98 6.35 -23.24 -9.18
CA LEU A 98 5.24 -24.20 -9.22
C LEU A 98 5.42 -25.22 -8.11
N ALA A 99 4.33 -25.63 -7.47
CA ALA A 99 4.36 -26.69 -6.47
C ALA A 99 5.00 -27.97 -7.02
N GLN A 100 5.83 -28.63 -6.21
CA GLN A 100 6.54 -29.87 -6.59
C GLN A 100 5.95 -31.06 -5.82
N ASP A 101 6.32 -31.21 -4.55
CA ASP A 101 5.93 -32.39 -3.75
C ASP A 101 4.59 -32.22 -3.03
N LYS A 102 4.21 -30.98 -2.74
CA LYS A 102 3.00 -30.66 -1.96
C LYS A 102 2.49 -29.26 -2.28
N VAL A 103 1.21 -29.07 -2.02
CA VAL A 103 0.52 -27.78 -1.99
C VAL A 103 0.23 -27.38 -0.56
N CYS A 104 0.36 -26.10 -0.25
CA CYS A 104 0.21 -25.53 1.09
C CYS A 104 -0.90 -24.48 1.19
N TYR A 105 -1.60 -24.16 0.10
CA TYR A 105 -2.79 -23.32 0.12
C TYR A 105 -3.63 -23.53 -1.15
N VAL A 106 -4.94 -23.27 -1.06
CA VAL A 106 -5.83 -23.25 -2.23
C VAL A 106 -5.43 -22.08 -3.13
N GLY A 107 -5.24 -22.32 -4.42
CA GLY A 107 -4.75 -21.32 -5.38
C GLY A 107 -3.25 -21.41 -5.68
N GLN A 108 -2.48 -22.24 -4.97
CA GLN A 108 -1.06 -22.44 -5.26
C GLN A 108 -0.88 -22.99 -6.68
N PRO A 109 -0.04 -22.38 -7.52
CA PRO A 109 0.15 -22.84 -8.90
C PRO A 109 0.87 -24.20 -8.91
N VAL A 110 0.36 -25.17 -9.68
CA VAL A 110 0.90 -26.54 -9.77
C VAL A 110 1.38 -26.91 -11.18
N ALA A 111 0.75 -26.34 -12.21
CA ALA A 111 1.14 -26.49 -13.60
C ALA A 111 0.75 -25.24 -14.41
N VAL A 112 1.27 -25.12 -15.62
CA VAL A 112 0.83 -24.13 -16.62
C VAL A 112 0.54 -24.79 -17.95
N VAL A 113 -0.51 -24.33 -18.62
CA VAL A 113 -0.92 -24.76 -19.97
C VAL A 113 -0.76 -23.59 -20.92
N VAL A 114 0.01 -23.78 -22.00
CA VAL A 114 0.25 -22.80 -23.04
C VAL A 114 -0.54 -23.21 -24.29
N ALA A 115 -1.34 -22.30 -24.85
CA ALA A 115 -2.16 -22.58 -26.02
C ALA A 115 -2.23 -21.40 -27.01
N LYS A 116 -2.78 -21.65 -28.20
CA LYS A 116 -2.91 -20.66 -29.29
C LYS A 116 -3.87 -19.51 -28.96
N ASN A 117 -4.77 -19.66 -28.00
CA ASN A 117 -5.74 -18.66 -27.59
C ASN A 117 -6.14 -18.87 -26.12
N PRO A 118 -6.75 -17.87 -25.44
CA PRO A 118 -7.01 -17.97 -24.01
C PRO A 118 -8.12 -18.97 -23.63
N TYR A 119 -9.02 -19.32 -24.56
CA TYR A 119 -10.05 -20.33 -24.31
C TYR A 119 -9.43 -21.73 -24.26
N LEU A 120 -8.62 -22.08 -25.27
CA LEU A 120 -7.92 -23.37 -25.32
C LEU A 120 -6.93 -23.54 -24.16
N ALA A 121 -6.32 -22.45 -23.68
CA ALA A 121 -5.46 -22.52 -22.50
C ALA A 121 -6.25 -22.97 -21.27
N ARG A 122 -7.48 -22.44 -21.09
CA ARG A 122 -8.37 -22.82 -19.99
C ARG A 122 -8.93 -24.22 -20.16
N ASP A 123 -9.40 -24.56 -21.36
CA ASP A 123 -9.89 -25.92 -21.67
C ASP A 123 -8.79 -26.96 -21.40
N GLY A 124 -7.56 -26.69 -21.83
CA GLY A 124 -6.41 -27.54 -21.54
C GLY A 124 -6.06 -27.60 -20.05
N ALA A 125 -6.22 -26.51 -19.30
CA ALA A 125 -6.00 -26.50 -17.85
C ALA A 125 -7.03 -27.38 -17.09
N GLU A 126 -8.27 -27.46 -17.57
CA GLU A 126 -9.29 -28.37 -17.02
C GLU A 126 -8.98 -29.85 -17.29
N LEU A 127 -8.19 -30.16 -18.32
CA LEU A 127 -7.75 -31.52 -18.66
C LEU A 127 -6.49 -31.97 -17.91
N VAL A 128 -5.83 -31.08 -17.16
CA VAL A 128 -4.70 -31.47 -16.31
C VAL A 128 -5.24 -32.14 -15.04
N ALA A 129 -5.01 -33.44 -14.90
CA ALA A 129 -5.46 -34.20 -13.75
C ALA A 129 -4.38 -34.29 -12.67
N VAL A 130 -4.64 -33.72 -11.49
CA VAL A 130 -3.71 -33.78 -10.36
C VAL A 130 -4.22 -34.75 -9.31
N ASP A 131 -3.46 -35.80 -9.03
CA ASP A 131 -3.74 -36.74 -7.93
C ASP A 131 -3.15 -36.19 -6.62
N TYR A 132 -4.02 -35.92 -5.67
CA TYR A 132 -3.68 -35.37 -4.36
C TYR A 132 -3.87 -36.41 -3.26
N GLU A 133 -2.97 -36.36 -2.27
CA GLU A 133 -3.20 -36.95 -0.96
C GLU A 133 -3.46 -35.83 0.05
N PRO A 134 -4.73 -35.56 0.42
CA PRO A 134 -5.07 -34.51 1.36
C PRO A 134 -4.36 -34.71 2.71
N LEU A 135 -3.86 -33.60 3.25
CA LEU A 135 -3.27 -33.52 4.58
C LEU A 135 -4.14 -32.61 5.44
N THR A 136 -4.05 -32.75 6.76
CA THR A 136 -4.75 -31.86 7.69
C THR A 136 -4.19 -30.43 7.55
N PRO A 137 -5.02 -29.43 7.21
CA PRO A 137 -4.59 -28.05 7.13
C PRO A 137 -4.53 -27.40 8.51
N VAL A 138 -3.63 -26.44 8.69
CA VAL A 138 -3.56 -25.55 9.86
C VAL A 138 -4.01 -24.16 9.44
N VAL A 139 -5.24 -23.80 9.78
CA VAL A 139 -5.89 -22.57 9.28
C VAL A 139 -5.93 -21.46 10.34
N ASN A 140 -6.01 -21.83 11.62
CA ASN A 140 -6.05 -20.86 12.72
C ASN A 140 -4.62 -20.44 13.12
N PRO A 141 -4.27 -19.13 13.07
CA PRO A 141 -2.94 -18.67 13.44
C PRO A 141 -2.62 -18.91 14.92
N VAL A 142 -3.61 -18.96 15.82
CA VAL A 142 -3.36 -19.29 17.23
C VAL A 142 -2.88 -20.72 17.36
N ASP A 143 -3.54 -21.65 16.66
CA ASP A 143 -3.18 -23.07 16.69
C ASP A 143 -1.83 -23.30 16.00
N ALA A 144 -1.55 -22.56 14.92
CA ALA A 144 -0.27 -22.59 14.21
C ALA A 144 0.93 -22.22 15.09
N ALA A 145 0.74 -21.47 16.19
CA ALA A 145 1.83 -21.14 17.11
C ALA A 145 2.19 -22.30 18.06
N ASN A 146 1.37 -23.34 18.15
CA ASN A 146 1.56 -24.46 19.08
C ASN A 146 2.46 -25.55 18.49
N GLU A 147 3.16 -26.31 19.34
CA GLU A 147 4.05 -27.40 18.91
C GLU A 147 3.29 -28.69 18.54
N ASP A 148 2.03 -28.82 18.97
CA ASP A 148 1.20 -30.03 18.78
C ASP A 148 0.46 -30.09 17.44
N VAL A 149 0.55 -29.04 16.61
CA VAL A 149 -0.10 -29.01 15.28
C VAL A 149 0.84 -29.48 14.18
N PRO A 150 0.32 -29.98 13.05
CA PRO A 150 1.15 -30.35 11.91
C PRO A 150 2.06 -29.20 11.45
N VAL A 151 3.36 -29.45 11.39
CA VAL A 151 4.33 -28.51 10.81
C VAL A 151 4.15 -28.50 9.30
N ILE A 152 3.70 -27.37 8.75
CA ILE A 152 3.40 -27.22 7.33
C ILE A 152 4.66 -27.43 6.51
N HIS A 153 5.80 -26.88 6.93
CA HIS A 153 7.10 -27.01 6.28
C HIS A 153 8.08 -27.81 7.15
N PRO A 154 8.21 -29.13 6.97
CA PRO A 154 8.94 -30.00 7.90
C PRO A 154 10.40 -29.59 8.15
N HIS A 155 11.08 -29.00 7.15
CA HIS A 155 12.46 -28.56 7.27
C HIS A 155 12.64 -27.38 8.26
N LEU A 156 11.57 -26.65 8.59
CA LEU A 156 11.60 -25.57 9.59
C LEU A 156 11.40 -26.09 11.02
N GLY A 157 10.82 -27.28 11.20
CA GLY A 157 10.53 -27.85 12.53
C GLY A 157 9.43 -27.15 13.33
N THR A 158 8.95 -25.99 12.90
CA THR A 158 7.88 -25.20 13.52
C THR A 158 7.08 -24.44 12.46
N ASN A 159 5.88 -24.00 12.81
CA ASN A 159 5.07 -23.07 12.01
C ASN A 159 5.32 -21.60 12.40
N VAL A 160 6.18 -21.31 13.38
CA VAL A 160 6.65 -19.96 13.68
C VAL A 160 7.70 -19.56 12.65
N ALA A 161 7.35 -18.64 11.75
CA ALA A 161 8.29 -18.13 10.75
C ALA A 161 9.04 -16.88 11.21
N MET A 162 8.50 -16.18 12.21
CA MET A 162 9.11 -14.94 12.69
C MET A 162 8.82 -14.67 14.17
N ARG A 163 9.86 -14.26 14.90
CA ARG A 163 9.75 -13.75 16.28
C ARG A 163 10.63 -12.53 16.47
N SER A 164 10.10 -11.52 17.14
CA SER A 164 10.84 -10.30 17.47
C SER A 164 10.17 -9.58 18.64
N VAL A 165 10.93 -8.76 19.36
CA VAL A 165 10.40 -7.84 20.37
C VAL A 165 10.75 -6.41 19.99
N GLN A 166 9.75 -5.53 19.98
CA GLN A 166 9.94 -4.09 19.91
C GLN A 166 9.73 -3.49 21.30
N GLU A 167 10.78 -2.90 21.86
CA GLU A 167 10.72 -2.29 23.19
C GLU A 167 11.38 -0.91 23.23
N GLY A 168 11.03 -0.13 24.25
CA GLY A 168 11.63 1.16 24.55
C GLY A 168 11.04 1.78 25.80
N GLY A 169 11.86 2.45 26.60
CA GLY A 169 11.45 2.96 27.92
C GLY A 169 11.37 1.87 29.00
N ASP A 170 10.78 2.21 30.15
CA ASP A 170 10.64 1.30 31.30
C ASP A 170 9.17 0.88 31.45
N ILE A 171 8.82 -0.25 30.83
CA ILE A 171 7.45 -0.75 30.77
C ILE A 171 6.94 -1.21 32.14
N GLU A 172 7.80 -1.78 32.98
CA GLU A 172 7.42 -2.26 34.31
C GLU A 172 7.09 -1.09 35.23
N LYS A 173 7.88 -0.02 35.19
CA LYS A 173 7.56 1.22 35.91
C LYS A 173 6.24 1.83 35.46
N ALA A 174 5.98 1.88 34.15
CA ALA A 174 4.74 2.44 33.60
C ALA A 174 3.50 1.71 34.16
N PHE A 175 3.53 0.38 34.19
CA PHE A 175 2.42 -0.43 34.71
C PHE A 175 2.31 -0.36 36.24
N ALA A 176 3.43 -0.28 36.96
CA ALA A 176 3.42 -0.10 38.42
C ALA A 176 2.82 1.24 38.87
N GLN A 177 2.87 2.27 38.01
CA GLN A 177 2.33 3.61 38.27
C GLN A 177 0.90 3.82 37.76
N ALA A 178 0.35 2.83 37.04
CA ALA A 178 -0.95 2.94 36.40
C ALA A 178 -2.07 3.12 37.43
N ALA A 179 -2.90 4.15 37.22
CA ALA A 179 -4.15 4.28 37.96
C ALA A 179 -5.25 3.38 37.37
N HIS A 180 -5.19 3.14 36.06
CA HIS A 180 -6.09 2.25 35.33
C HIS A 180 -5.34 1.52 34.22
N ILE A 181 -5.75 0.29 33.91
CA ILE A 181 -5.19 -0.50 32.81
C ILE A 181 -6.35 -0.99 31.94
N VAL A 182 -6.35 -0.57 30.68
CA VAL A 182 -7.30 -1.07 29.68
C VAL A 182 -6.70 -2.26 28.95
N ARG A 183 -7.48 -3.34 28.84
CA ARG A 183 -7.11 -4.55 28.10
C ARG A 183 -8.12 -4.80 26.99
N GLN A 184 -7.64 -5.05 25.78
CA GLN A 184 -8.50 -5.38 24.66
C GLN A 184 -7.74 -6.18 23.60
N LYS A 185 -8.41 -7.24 23.10
CA LYS A 185 -7.99 -7.99 21.93
C LYS A 185 -8.75 -7.48 20.69
N TYR A 186 -8.04 -7.33 19.58
CA TYR A 186 -8.54 -6.87 18.29
C TYR A 186 -8.23 -7.89 17.22
N GLN A 187 -9.18 -8.12 16.31
CA GLN A 187 -8.98 -8.94 15.12
C GLN A 187 -9.08 -8.07 13.86
N ILE A 188 -8.00 -8.00 13.10
CA ILE A 188 -8.00 -7.36 11.79
C ILE A 188 -8.13 -8.46 10.73
N PRO A 189 -9.26 -8.50 9.99
CA PRO A 189 -9.49 -9.54 9.00
C PRO A 189 -8.44 -9.47 7.88
N ARG A 190 -8.20 -10.60 7.22
CA ARG A 190 -7.51 -10.62 5.92
C ARG A 190 -8.38 -9.88 4.89
N LEU A 191 -7.74 -9.17 3.97
CA LEU A 191 -8.38 -8.44 2.88
C LEU A 191 -7.67 -8.71 1.55
N ALA A 192 -8.37 -8.53 0.44
CA ALA A 192 -7.77 -8.54 -0.89
C ALA A 192 -7.66 -7.09 -1.43
N PRO A 193 -6.49 -6.64 -1.91
CA PRO A 193 -6.34 -5.30 -2.48
C PRO A 193 -7.30 -5.00 -3.64
N SER A 194 -7.66 -6.04 -4.41
CA SER A 194 -8.71 -6.02 -5.43
C SER A 194 -8.63 -4.83 -6.40
N SER A 195 -7.45 -4.55 -6.95
CA SER A 195 -7.31 -3.57 -8.06
C SER A 195 -8.23 -3.94 -9.22
N MET A 196 -8.85 -2.96 -9.87
CA MET A 196 -9.84 -3.22 -10.94
C MET A 196 -9.25 -3.96 -12.12
N GLU A 197 -8.05 -3.56 -12.56
CA GLU A 197 -7.19 -4.42 -13.37
C GLU A 197 -6.49 -5.44 -12.45
N THR A 198 -6.62 -6.73 -12.77
CA THR A 198 -5.89 -7.83 -12.12
C THR A 198 -4.41 -7.83 -12.52
N ARG A 199 -3.65 -8.87 -12.17
CA ARG A 199 -2.26 -9.02 -12.61
C ARG A 199 -2.19 -9.54 -14.06
N GLY A 200 -1.12 -9.22 -14.76
CA GLY A 200 -0.87 -9.73 -16.10
C GLY A 200 0.59 -9.56 -16.50
N VAL A 201 1.09 -10.48 -17.31
CA VAL A 201 2.48 -10.51 -17.78
C VAL A 201 2.54 -11.02 -19.22
N ILE A 202 3.38 -10.39 -20.03
CA ILE A 202 3.69 -10.83 -21.40
C ILE A 202 5.20 -10.94 -21.53
N GLY A 203 5.70 -12.13 -21.85
CA GLY A 203 7.10 -12.33 -22.23
C GLY A 203 7.25 -12.38 -23.75
N ASN A 204 8.28 -11.77 -24.31
CA ASN A 204 8.66 -11.87 -25.72
C ASN A 204 10.18 -11.89 -25.85
N TYR A 205 10.72 -12.93 -26.48
CA TYR A 205 12.15 -13.05 -26.68
C TYR A 205 12.51 -12.91 -28.17
N ASP A 206 13.37 -11.94 -28.47
CA ASP A 206 13.99 -11.79 -29.78
C ASP A 206 15.38 -12.42 -29.76
N ALA A 207 15.50 -13.60 -30.38
CA ALA A 207 16.75 -14.32 -30.48
C ALA A 207 17.82 -13.61 -31.33
N SER A 208 17.43 -12.70 -32.24
CA SER A 208 18.40 -12.00 -33.11
C SER A 208 19.21 -10.93 -32.37
N SER A 209 18.58 -10.29 -31.38
CA SER A 209 19.19 -9.26 -30.53
C SER A 209 19.52 -9.76 -29.11
N ASP A 210 19.22 -11.03 -28.82
CA ASP A 210 19.26 -11.64 -27.48
C ASP A 210 18.50 -10.81 -26.42
N LEU A 211 17.37 -10.22 -26.82
CA LEU A 211 16.59 -9.32 -25.99
C LEU A 211 15.27 -9.97 -25.54
N LEU A 212 15.11 -10.12 -24.23
CA LEU A 212 13.85 -10.50 -23.60
C LEU A 212 13.09 -9.23 -23.19
N THR A 213 11.99 -8.93 -23.86
CA THR A 213 11.05 -7.89 -23.45
C THR A 213 9.93 -8.49 -22.62
N VAL A 214 9.65 -7.89 -21.46
CA VAL A 214 8.57 -8.28 -20.56
C VAL A 214 7.67 -7.08 -20.33
N TRP A 215 6.41 -7.20 -20.72
CA TRP A 215 5.38 -6.26 -20.26
C TRP A 215 4.75 -6.83 -18.99
N ASP A 216 4.65 -6.01 -17.95
CA ASP A 216 4.19 -6.43 -16.63
C ASP A 216 3.33 -5.33 -16.01
N SER A 217 2.15 -5.70 -15.49
CA SER A 217 1.35 -4.82 -14.65
C SER A 217 2.00 -4.64 -13.27
N THR A 218 3.12 -3.92 -13.19
CA THR A 218 3.96 -3.81 -11.99
C THR A 218 4.11 -2.37 -11.46
N GLN A 219 4.40 -2.23 -10.17
CA GLN A 219 4.77 -0.97 -9.53
C GLN A 219 6.27 -0.64 -9.66
N ALA A 220 7.08 -1.60 -10.10
CA ALA A 220 8.54 -1.53 -9.97
C ALA A 220 9.27 -2.27 -11.11
N PRO A 221 9.17 -1.80 -12.36
CA PRO A 221 9.73 -2.52 -13.53
C PRO A 221 11.24 -2.72 -13.45
N ASN A 222 12.01 -1.73 -12.95
CA ASN A 222 13.45 -1.89 -12.73
C ASN A 222 13.78 -2.95 -11.67
N GLN A 223 12.92 -3.13 -10.67
CA GLN A 223 13.11 -4.16 -9.65
C GLN A 223 12.78 -5.55 -10.18
N ILE A 224 11.69 -5.68 -10.95
CA ILE A 224 11.34 -6.92 -11.66
C ILE A 224 12.47 -7.32 -12.59
N LYS A 225 13.02 -6.39 -13.38
CA LYS A 225 14.16 -6.63 -14.27
C LYS A 225 15.35 -7.28 -13.55
N LYS A 226 15.75 -6.74 -12.41
CA LYS A 226 16.84 -7.28 -11.57
C LYS A 226 16.56 -8.70 -11.10
N TYR A 227 15.33 -8.97 -10.64
CA TYR A 227 14.97 -10.32 -10.20
C TYR A 227 14.87 -11.31 -11.35
N LEU A 228 14.35 -10.91 -12.51
CA LEU A 228 14.32 -11.76 -13.69
C LEU A 228 15.73 -12.10 -14.18
N ALA A 229 16.66 -11.15 -14.15
CA ALA A 229 18.06 -11.39 -14.47
C ALA A 229 18.65 -12.49 -13.55
N GLN A 230 18.42 -12.38 -12.24
CA GLN A 230 18.87 -13.38 -11.27
C GLN A 230 18.18 -14.74 -11.46
N MET A 231 16.84 -14.76 -11.60
CA MET A 231 16.06 -15.98 -11.66
C MET A 231 16.23 -16.77 -12.95
N LEU A 232 16.45 -16.08 -14.07
CA LEU A 232 16.65 -16.68 -15.38
C LEU A 232 18.15 -16.88 -15.72
N GLY A 233 19.05 -16.42 -14.85
CA GLY A 233 20.50 -16.51 -15.06
C GLY A 233 20.98 -15.71 -16.28
N ARG A 234 20.40 -14.53 -16.51
CA ARG A 234 20.67 -13.69 -17.69
C ARG A 234 21.31 -12.35 -17.30
N PRO A 235 22.15 -11.75 -18.16
CA PRO A 235 22.61 -10.37 -17.96
C PRO A 235 21.43 -9.39 -17.92
N GLU A 236 21.50 -8.41 -17.03
CA GLU A 236 20.42 -7.43 -16.83
C GLU A 236 20.11 -6.63 -18.10
N GLU A 237 21.12 -6.29 -18.89
CA GLU A 237 21.03 -5.59 -20.18
C GLU A 237 20.30 -6.40 -21.28
N SER A 238 20.23 -7.73 -21.14
CA SER A 238 19.51 -8.61 -22.06
C SER A 238 18.00 -8.67 -21.77
N ILE A 239 17.54 -7.92 -20.76
CA ILE A 239 16.14 -7.86 -20.32
C ILE A 239 15.65 -6.42 -20.39
N ARG A 240 14.45 -6.24 -20.93
CA ARG A 240 13.69 -4.98 -20.86
C ARG A 240 12.35 -5.26 -20.21
N VAL A 241 12.07 -4.61 -19.10
CA VAL A 241 10.73 -4.61 -18.49
C VAL A 241 10.02 -3.30 -18.81
N VAL A 242 8.74 -3.39 -19.15
CA VAL A 242 7.85 -2.26 -19.42
C VAL A 242 6.57 -2.41 -18.59
N ALA A 243 6.28 -1.46 -17.72
CA ALA A 243 4.95 -1.34 -17.14
C ALA A 243 4.13 -0.36 -18.01
N PRO A 244 3.05 -0.82 -18.66
CA PRO A 244 2.17 0.05 -19.45
C PRO A 244 1.27 0.88 -18.51
N ASP A 245 0.10 1.36 -18.95
CA ASP A 245 -0.88 1.88 -17.99
C ASP A 245 -1.29 0.76 -17.02
N VAL A 246 -1.29 1.05 -15.72
CA VAL A 246 -1.63 0.08 -14.67
C VAL A 246 -2.92 0.50 -13.97
N GLY A 247 -3.95 -0.36 -14.03
CA GLY A 247 -5.30 -0.14 -13.51
C GLY A 247 -5.44 -0.31 -12.00
N GLY A 248 -4.55 0.34 -11.26
CA GLY A 248 -4.42 0.24 -9.81
C GLY A 248 -3.59 -0.95 -9.35
N SER A 249 -3.10 -0.86 -8.11
CA SER A 249 -2.33 -1.93 -7.46
C SER A 249 -2.62 -2.01 -5.96
N PHE A 250 -2.35 -0.92 -5.23
CA PHE A 250 -2.52 -0.86 -3.77
C PHE A 250 -1.60 -1.80 -2.98
N GLY A 251 -0.48 -2.23 -3.59
CA GLY A 251 0.61 -2.98 -2.95
C GLY A 251 0.80 -4.40 -3.51
N ILE A 252 -0.22 -4.98 -4.16
CA ILE A 252 -0.14 -6.32 -4.75
C ILE A 252 0.91 -6.41 -5.86
N LYS A 253 0.97 -5.41 -6.75
CA LYS A 253 1.90 -5.35 -7.89
C LYS A 253 3.31 -4.82 -7.51
N ASP A 254 3.66 -4.81 -6.22
CA ASP A 254 5.04 -4.52 -5.71
C ASP A 254 5.83 -5.81 -5.43
N CYS A 255 5.20 -6.97 -5.62
CA CYS A 255 5.80 -8.29 -5.37
C CYS A 255 6.12 -8.99 -6.69
N LEU A 256 7.06 -9.95 -6.61
CA LEU A 256 7.31 -10.92 -7.67
C LEU A 256 6.50 -12.18 -7.39
N PHE A 257 5.82 -12.69 -8.41
CA PHE A 257 4.98 -13.86 -8.40
C PHE A 257 5.51 -14.95 -9.33
N SER A 258 4.93 -16.15 -9.22
CA SER A 258 5.24 -17.27 -10.11
C SER A 258 5.07 -16.88 -11.58
N GLU A 259 3.98 -16.18 -11.91
CA GLU A 259 3.64 -15.85 -13.29
C GLU A 259 4.62 -14.83 -13.91
N ASP A 260 5.16 -13.91 -13.10
CA ASP A 260 6.18 -12.94 -13.53
C ASP A 260 7.47 -13.62 -14.01
N VAL A 261 7.75 -14.82 -13.50
CA VAL A 261 8.92 -15.63 -13.88
C VAL A 261 8.58 -16.63 -14.99
N LEU A 262 7.39 -17.22 -14.93
CA LEU A 262 6.95 -18.25 -15.89
C LEU A 262 6.79 -17.67 -17.30
N MET A 263 6.21 -16.49 -17.45
CA MET A 263 5.98 -15.90 -18.78
C MET A 263 7.29 -15.62 -19.54
N PRO A 264 8.30 -14.93 -18.97
CA PRO A 264 9.59 -14.77 -19.64
C PRO A 264 10.32 -16.10 -19.85
N PHE A 265 10.25 -17.04 -18.91
CA PHE A 265 10.83 -18.37 -19.09
C PHE A 265 10.22 -19.12 -20.29
N LEU A 266 8.89 -19.11 -20.41
CA LEU A 266 8.16 -19.71 -21.53
C LEU A 266 8.48 -19.00 -22.84
N ALA A 267 8.59 -17.67 -22.84
CA ALA A 267 8.96 -16.91 -24.04
C ALA A 267 10.36 -17.26 -24.55
N LEU A 268 11.35 -17.41 -23.64
CA LEU A 268 12.69 -17.90 -23.97
C LEU A 268 12.65 -19.31 -24.56
N ARG A 269 11.86 -20.19 -23.94
CA ARG A 269 11.77 -21.61 -24.31
C ARG A 269 11.08 -21.83 -25.65
N LEU A 270 9.97 -21.16 -25.88
CA LEU A 270 9.11 -21.34 -27.06
C LEU A 270 9.50 -20.41 -28.23
N GLN A 271 10.31 -19.38 -27.96
CA GLN A 271 10.67 -18.33 -28.93
C GLN A 271 9.44 -17.70 -29.59
N LYS A 272 8.40 -17.49 -28.78
CA LYS A 272 7.15 -16.82 -29.15
C LYS A 272 6.71 -15.89 -28.03
N PRO A 273 5.93 -14.84 -28.33
CA PRO A 273 5.30 -14.07 -27.27
C PRO A 273 4.34 -14.96 -26.47
N VAL A 274 4.35 -14.83 -25.14
CA VAL A 274 3.51 -15.61 -24.23
C VAL A 274 2.82 -14.65 -23.28
N LYS A 275 1.49 -14.74 -23.19
CA LYS A 275 0.63 -13.85 -22.40
C LYS A 275 -0.16 -14.61 -21.35
N TRP A 276 -0.11 -14.10 -20.13
CA TRP A 276 -1.00 -14.51 -19.04
C TRP A 276 -1.71 -13.28 -18.47
N ILE A 277 -3.01 -13.43 -18.22
CA ILE A 277 -3.87 -12.44 -17.59
C ILE A 277 -4.68 -13.15 -16.51
N GLU A 278 -4.51 -12.70 -15.28
CA GLU A 278 -5.19 -13.22 -14.09
C GLU A 278 -6.69 -12.90 -14.15
N ASP A 279 -7.56 -13.84 -13.80
CA ASP A 279 -8.97 -13.52 -13.57
C ASP A 279 -9.24 -13.05 -12.13
N ARG A 280 -10.48 -12.61 -11.85
CA ARG A 280 -10.82 -12.09 -10.52
C ARG A 280 -10.83 -13.17 -9.43
N GLN A 281 -11.19 -14.41 -9.76
CA GLN A 281 -11.20 -15.50 -8.78
C GLN A 281 -9.78 -15.87 -8.39
N GLU A 282 -8.88 -15.97 -9.38
CA GLU A 282 -7.44 -16.14 -9.17
C GLU A 282 -6.91 -15.01 -8.27
N ASN A 283 -7.22 -13.75 -8.58
CA ASN A 283 -6.78 -12.59 -7.80
C ASN A 283 -7.17 -12.66 -6.32
N LEU A 284 -8.36 -13.19 -6.00
CA LEU A 284 -8.84 -13.32 -4.63
C LEU A 284 -8.20 -14.47 -3.86
N ILE A 285 -7.56 -15.44 -4.52
CA ILE A 285 -6.91 -16.60 -3.88
C ILE A 285 -5.38 -16.58 -3.98
N THR A 286 -4.79 -15.58 -4.64
CA THR A 286 -3.33 -15.50 -4.85
C THR A 286 -2.63 -14.46 -3.97
N TYR A 287 -3.34 -13.45 -3.43
CA TYR A 287 -2.70 -12.44 -2.59
C TYR A 287 -3.66 -11.80 -1.58
N HIS A 288 -3.26 -11.77 -0.30
CA HIS A 288 -3.98 -11.03 0.75
C HIS A 288 -3.10 -9.98 1.42
N GLY A 289 -3.73 -9.06 2.13
CA GLY A 289 -3.10 -8.18 3.11
C GLY A 289 -3.85 -8.20 4.44
N ARG A 290 -3.34 -7.45 5.42
CA ARG A 290 -3.83 -7.47 6.82
C ARG A 290 -3.67 -8.87 7.45
N GLY A 291 -4.64 -9.34 8.24
CA GLY A 291 -4.60 -10.65 8.88
C GLY A 291 -3.77 -10.69 10.17
N MET A 292 -4.16 -9.91 11.18
CA MET A 292 -3.44 -9.83 12.46
C MET A 292 -4.40 -9.83 13.65
N SER A 293 -4.03 -10.54 14.71
CA SER A 293 -4.58 -10.33 16.05
C SER A 293 -3.66 -9.42 16.85
N LEU A 294 -4.23 -8.43 17.54
CA LEU A 294 -3.50 -7.56 18.46
C LEU A 294 -4.12 -7.72 19.85
N ASP A 295 -3.32 -8.09 20.85
CA ASP A 295 -3.72 -8.10 22.25
C ASP A 295 -2.99 -6.96 22.95
N ALA A 296 -3.72 -5.96 23.45
CA ALA A 296 -3.16 -4.73 23.97
C ALA A 296 -3.56 -4.48 25.42
N GLU A 297 -2.57 -4.13 26.24
CA GLU A 297 -2.71 -3.57 27.57
C GLU A 297 -2.13 -2.15 27.57
N VAL A 298 -2.93 -1.15 27.96
CA VAL A 298 -2.50 0.25 28.02
C VAL A 298 -2.67 0.77 29.44
N ALA A 299 -1.53 1.14 30.04
CA ALA A 299 -1.44 1.74 31.37
C ALA A 299 -1.67 3.25 31.26
N VAL A 300 -2.60 3.79 32.06
CA VAL A 300 -2.90 5.23 32.11
C VAL A 300 -2.93 5.76 33.53
N ASP A 301 -2.68 7.05 33.69
CA ASP A 301 -2.94 7.77 34.92
C ASP A 301 -4.44 8.05 35.13
N LYS A 302 -4.79 8.70 36.26
CA LYS A 302 -6.19 9.00 36.62
C LYS A 302 -6.90 9.96 35.65
N ASN A 303 -6.16 10.66 34.81
CA ASN A 303 -6.68 11.61 33.83
C ASN A 303 -6.66 11.01 32.40
N GLY A 304 -6.27 9.73 32.25
CA GLY A 304 -6.18 9.08 30.95
C GLY A 304 -4.91 9.37 30.16
N VAL A 305 -3.86 9.91 30.80
CA VAL A 305 -2.54 10.07 30.18
C VAL A 305 -1.84 8.71 30.11
N ILE A 306 -1.36 8.34 28.93
CA ILE A 306 -0.68 7.07 28.65
C ILE A 306 0.69 7.06 29.33
N LEU A 307 0.91 6.01 30.13
CA LEU A 307 2.20 5.74 30.78
C LEU A 307 2.99 4.67 30.00
N GLY A 308 2.30 3.69 29.43
CA GLY A 308 2.93 2.69 28.58
C GLY A 308 1.96 1.73 27.91
N ILE A 309 2.47 1.09 26.85
CA ILE A 309 1.73 0.13 26.02
C ILE A 309 2.47 -1.22 26.05
N ARG A 310 1.79 -2.27 26.50
CA ARG A 310 2.22 -3.66 26.32
C ARG A 310 1.29 -4.31 25.30
N ALA A 311 1.85 -4.96 24.28
CA ALA A 311 1.03 -5.63 23.28
C ALA A 311 1.66 -6.91 22.75
N SER A 312 0.83 -7.80 22.21
CA SER A 312 1.26 -8.96 21.42
C SER A 312 0.57 -8.91 20.06
N ILE A 313 1.34 -9.05 18.98
CA ILE A 313 0.81 -9.11 17.61
C ILE A 313 1.09 -10.48 17.04
N LEU A 314 0.02 -11.21 16.72
CA LEU A 314 0.05 -12.47 16.00
C LEU A 314 -0.37 -12.21 14.55
N ALA A 315 0.57 -12.35 13.62
CA ALA A 315 0.33 -12.20 12.19
C ALA A 315 0.15 -13.57 11.53
N ASP A 316 -0.96 -13.72 10.82
CA ASP A 316 -1.22 -14.86 9.95
C ASP A 316 -0.51 -14.61 8.60
N ILE A 317 0.67 -15.21 8.41
CA ILE A 317 1.51 -14.96 7.25
C ILE A 317 1.01 -15.71 5.99
N GLY A 318 0.22 -16.77 6.18
CA GLY A 318 -0.10 -17.73 5.13
C GLY A 318 1.05 -18.69 4.87
N ALA A 319 0.95 -19.44 3.77
CA ALA A 319 1.79 -20.61 3.53
C ALA A 319 3.24 -20.29 3.17
N TYR A 320 3.49 -19.10 2.62
CA TYR A 320 4.80 -18.67 2.13
C TYR A 320 5.00 -17.16 2.34
N PHE A 321 6.21 -16.68 2.03
CA PHE A 321 6.51 -15.26 2.01
C PHE A 321 6.51 -14.76 0.58
N TYR A 322 5.78 -13.68 0.32
CA TYR A 322 6.02 -12.78 -0.79
C TYR A 322 7.08 -11.75 -0.41
N PHE A 323 7.52 -10.98 -1.40
CA PHE A 323 8.58 -9.99 -1.27
C PHE A 323 8.39 -9.05 -0.06
N THR A 324 7.16 -8.65 0.25
CA THR A 324 6.87 -7.68 1.32
C THR A 324 6.21 -8.26 2.59
N THR A 325 6.09 -9.58 2.70
CA THR A 325 5.38 -10.28 3.78
C THR A 325 5.77 -9.86 5.21
N PRO A 326 7.05 -9.66 5.57
CA PRO A 326 7.40 -9.35 6.96
C PRO A 326 7.01 -7.93 7.39
N PHE A 327 6.95 -6.98 6.46
CA PHE A 327 6.90 -5.55 6.79
C PHE A 327 5.60 -5.06 7.44
N PRO A 328 4.39 -5.56 7.09
CA PRO A 328 3.19 -5.24 7.83
C PRO A 328 3.33 -5.43 9.34
N LEU A 329 3.85 -6.58 9.79
CA LEU A 329 3.99 -6.90 11.22
C LEU A 329 4.95 -5.94 11.92
N PHE A 330 6.15 -5.72 11.37
CA PHE A 330 7.11 -4.77 11.95
C PHE A 330 6.60 -3.33 11.97
N ASN A 331 5.92 -2.91 10.90
CA ASN A 331 5.42 -1.54 10.83
C ASN A 331 4.27 -1.31 11.82
N ALA A 332 3.44 -2.32 12.08
CA ALA A 332 2.41 -2.24 13.12
C ALA A 332 3.04 -2.00 14.50
N ALA A 333 4.05 -2.81 14.85
CA ALA A 333 4.78 -2.68 16.11
C ALA A 333 5.43 -1.30 16.27
N ARG A 334 6.17 -0.86 15.24
CA ARG A 334 6.92 0.40 15.28
C ARG A 334 6.00 1.62 15.39
N ARG A 335 4.77 1.56 14.88
CA ARG A 335 3.85 2.69 14.82
C ARG A 335 2.72 2.62 15.86
N ILE A 336 2.78 1.65 16.77
CA ILE A 336 1.72 1.38 17.76
C ILE A 336 1.43 2.57 18.68
N THR A 337 2.40 3.47 18.87
CA THR A 337 2.24 4.67 19.71
C THR A 337 1.47 5.78 19.01
N GLY A 338 1.29 5.71 17.68
CA GLY A 338 0.58 6.74 16.92
C GLY A 338 1.19 8.15 17.09
N PRO A 339 0.36 9.21 17.04
CA PRO A 339 0.76 10.60 17.30
C PRO A 339 0.94 10.95 18.80
N TYR A 340 0.93 9.95 19.68
CA TYR A 340 0.89 10.17 21.14
C TYR A 340 2.28 10.10 21.78
N ASP A 341 2.47 10.89 22.83
CA ASP A 341 3.68 10.87 23.66
C ASP A 341 3.60 9.68 24.64
N VAL A 342 4.17 8.56 24.22
CA VAL A 342 4.14 7.29 24.97
C VAL A 342 5.52 7.03 25.58
N PRO A 343 5.67 7.07 26.92
CA PRO A 343 6.98 6.92 27.55
C PRO A 343 7.60 5.53 27.44
N ALA A 344 6.78 4.48 27.44
CA ALA A 344 7.26 3.10 27.44
C ALA A 344 6.41 2.18 26.57
N VAL A 345 7.07 1.24 25.90
CA VAL A 345 6.43 0.24 25.04
C VAL A 345 7.14 -1.10 25.15
N ARG A 346 6.36 -2.18 25.07
CA ARG A 346 6.82 -3.52 24.74
C ARG A 346 5.80 -4.19 23.82
N VAL A 347 6.23 -4.60 22.64
CA VAL A 347 5.41 -5.35 21.69
C VAL A 347 6.10 -6.66 21.33
N ASP A 348 5.48 -7.77 21.68
CA ASP A 348 5.91 -9.10 21.25
C ASP A 348 5.31 -9.41 19.88
N LEU A 349 6.14 -9.80 18.91
CA LEU A 349 5.77 -10.05 17.52
C LEU A 349 5.92 -11.53 17.19
N LEU A 350 4.85 -12.12 16.67
CA LEU A 350 4.84 -13.51 16.22
C LEU A 350 4.21 -13.61 14.83
N GLY A 351 4.98 -14.13 13.87
CA GLY A 351 4.52 -14.44 12.53
C GLY A 351 4.42 -15.95 12.34
N VAL A 352 3.23 -16.45 12.00
CA VAL A 352 2.97 -17.89 11.87
C VAL A 352 2.52 -18.27 10.47
N ILE A 353 2.95 -19.46 10.04
CA ILE A 353 2.58 -20.09 8.77
C ILE A 353 1.24 -20.77 8.94
N THR A 354 0.33 -20.56 8.00
CA THR A 354 -0.97 -21.23 7.92
C THR A 354 -1.20 -21.75 6.51
N ASN A 355 -2.13 -22.69 6.34
CA ASN A 355 -2.53 -23.21 5.03
C ASN A 355 -3.50 -22.25 4.30
N LYS A 356 -3.11 -20.98 4.21
CA LYS A 356 -3.83 -19.91 3.51
C LYS A 356 -2.91 -19.24 2.50
N THR A 357 -3.50 -18.54 1.55
CA THR A 357 -2.78 -17.65 0.63
C THR A 357 -1.81 -16.73 1.40
N PRO A 358 -0.58 -16.54 0.92
CA PRO A 358 0.37 -15.62 1.56
C PRO A 358 -0.18 -14.19 1.71
N VAL A 359 0.19 -13.51 2.79
CA VAL A 359 -0.07 -12.07 2.97
C VAL A 359 1.14 -11.24 2.63
N ALA A 360 0.91 -10.03 2.15
CA ALA A 360 1.94 -9.03 1.96
C ALA A 360 1.37 -7.61 2.11
N ALA A 361 2.12 -6.59 1.67
CA ALA A 361 1.75 -5.20 1.83
C ALA A 361 0.45 -4.83 1.09
N TYR A 362 -0.60 -4.54 1.84
CA TYR A 362 -1.77 -3.79 1.36
C TYR A 362 -1.73 -2.35 1.88
N ARG A 363 -2.13 -1.38 1.05
CA ARG A 363 -2.10 0.09 1.27
C ARG A 363 -2.14 0.47 2.76
N GLY A 364 -1.07 1.13 3.22
CA GLY A 364 -0.84 1.50 4.63
C GLY A 364 0.17 0.59 5.36
N THR A 365 0.25 -0.70 5.01
CA THR A 365 1.28 -1.66 5.45
C THR A 365 1.57 -1.62 6.96
N GLY A 366 0.69 -2.19 7.79
CA GLY A 366 0.85 -2.24 9.24
C GLY A 366 0.38 -0.98 9.98
N SER A 367 0.36 0.19 9.31
CA SER A 367 -0.16 1.41 9.91
C SER A 367 -1.65 1.33 10.29
N PRO A 368 -2.55 0.82 9.42
CA PRO A 368 -3.97 0.69 9.78
C PRO A 368 -4.19 -0.17 11.03
N GLU A 369 -3.42 -1.25 11.19
CA GLU A 369 -3.47 -2.16 12.34
C GLU A 369 -3.01 -1.46 13.62
N ALA A 370 -1.88 -0.74 13.55
CA ALA A 370 -1.39 0.07 14.67
C ALA A 370 -2.39 1.15 15.10
N ALA A 371 -2.90 1.92 14.13
CA ALA A 371 -3.88 2.98 14.38
C ALA A 371 -5.18 2.41 14.96
N PHE A 372 -5.69 1.30 14.40
CA PHE A 372 -6.89 0.66 14.95
C PHE A 372 -6.70 0.26 16.42
N CYS A 373 -5.57 -0.35 16.76
CA CYS A 373 -5.28 -0.76 18.13
C CYS A 373 -5.27 0.42 19.09
N ILE A 374 -4.49 1.47 18.82
CA ILE A 374 -4.38 2.60 19.75
C ILE A 374 -5.66 3.45 19.78
N GLU A 375 -6.27 3.75 18.63
CA GLU A 375 -7.47 4.61 18.56
C GLU A 375 -8.71 3.95 19.16
N ARG A 376 -8.86 2.62 19.03
CA ARG A 376 -9.93 1.89 19.74
C ARG A 376 -9.68 1.87 21.23
N THR A 377 -8.42 1.67 21.64
CA THR A 377 -8.07 1.62 23.06
C THR A 377 -8.28 2.96 23.74
N LEU A 378 -8.02 4.08 23.06
CA LEU A 378 -8.28 5.42 23.60
C LEU A 378 -9.76 5.68 23.86
N ASP A 379 -10.65 5.24 22.97
CA ASP A 379 -12.10 5.33 23.19
C ASP A 379 -12.56 4.42 24.35
N LEU A 380 -11.90 3.27 24.57
CA LEU A 380 -12.14 2.43 25.74
C LEU A 380 -11.63 3.06 27.05
N ILE A 381 -10.46 3.71 27.02
CA ILE A 381 -9.94 4.51 28.14
C ILE A 381 -10.94 5.63 28.48
N ALA A 382 -11.41 6.36 27.48
CA ALA A 382 -12.41 7.42 27.63
C ALA A 382 -13.68 6.87 28.29
N LYS A 383 -14.19 5.73 27.80
CA LYS A 383 -15.38 5.06 28.35
C LYS A 383 -15.18 4.62 29.81
N ASP A 384 -14.05 3.99 30.12
CA ASP A 384 -13.76 3.46 31.46
C ASP A 384 -13.57 4.58 32.51
N LEU A 385 -13.00 5.71 32.10
CA LEU A 385 -12.76 6.88 32.97
C LEU A 385 -13.90 7.91 32.95
N GLY A 386 -14.91 7.75 32.09
CA GLY A 386 -15.98 8.73 31.92
C GLY A 386 -15.52 10.06 31.35
N LEU A 387 -14.49 10.03 30.49
CA LEU A 387 -13.88 11.21 29.86
C LEU A 387 -14.32 11.34 28.40
N ASP A 388 -14.17 12.53 27.83
CA ASP A 388 -14.43 12.77 26.41
C ASP A 388 -13.31 12.14 25.55
N PRO A 389 -13.62 11.32 24.53
CA PRO A 389 -12.63 10.74 23.62
C PRO A 389 -11.74 11.78 22.92
N ALA A 390 -12.22 12.99 22.68
CA ALA A 390 -11.43 14.09 22.13
C ALA A 390 -10.38 14.57 23.13
N GLU A 391 -10.76 14.74 24.40
CA GLU A 391 -9.87 15.22 25.47
C GLU A 391 -8.79 14.21 25.81
N ILE A 392 -9.10 12.90 25.79
CA ILE A 392 -8.10 11.82 25.92
C ILE A 392 -7.01 11.96 24.84
N ARG A 393 -7.38 12.25 23.59
CA ARG A 393 -6.40 12.44 22.52
C ARG A 393 -5.57 13.70 22.75
N ARG A 394 -6.22 14.83 23.07
CA ARG A 394 -5.54 16.10 23.36
C ARG A 394 -4.47 15.96 24.44
N SER A 395 -4.80 15.29 25.55
CA SER A 395 -3.88 15.15 26.69
C SER A 395 -2.67 14.28 26.40
N ASN A 396 -2.72 13.49 25.32
CA ASN A 396 -1.69 12.50 24.98
C ASN A 396 -0.88 12.87 23.75
N TYR A 397 -1.21 13.92 23.00
CA TYR A 397 -0.45 14.27 21.80
C TYR A 397 0.98 14.69 22.10
N ILE A 398 1.88 14.33 21.17
CA ILE A 398 3.19 14.96 21.08
C ILE A 398 2.99 16.45 20.80
N SER A 399 3.59 17.29 21.64
CA SER A 399 3.51 18.75 21.49
C SER A 399 4.21 19.23 20.21
N LYS A 400 3.64 20.24 19.54
CA LYS A 400 4.25 20.91 18.37
C LYS A 400 5.69 21.36 18.62
N GLY A 401 6.00 21.79 19.84
CA GLY A 401 7.36 22.23 20.21
C GLY A 401 8.38 21.10 20.38
N ALA A 402 7.96 19.83 20.31
CA ALA A 402 8.83 18.67 20.52
C ALA A 402 9.45 18.13 19.22
N PHE A 403 9.04 18.61 18.05
CA PHE A 403 9.59 18.14 16.77
C PHE A 403 10.97 18.74 16.46
N PRO A 404 11.93 17.97 15.92
CA PRO A 404 11.82 16.54 15.62
C PRO A 404 11.76 15.66 16.88
N TYR A 405 10.82 14.70 16.89
CA TYR A 405 10.52 13.88 18.06
C TYR A 405 10.92 12.42 17.82
N LYS A 406 11.72 11.84 18.73
CA LYS A 406 12.08 10.43 18.70
C LYS A 406 11.14 9.65 19.62
N SER A 407 10.25 8.85 19.03
CA SER A 407 9.38 7.94 19.78
C SER A 407 10.16 6.86 20.53
N CYS A 408 9.53 6.29 21.56
CA CYS A 408 10.10 5.17 22.33
C CYS A 408 10.34 3.91 21.48
N THR A 409 9.61 3.72 20.36
CA THR A 409 9.86 2.66 19.36
C THR A 409 11.03 2.98 18.41
N GLY A 410 11.68 4.12 18.57
CA GLY A 410 12.86 4.54 17.80
C GLY A 410 12.56 5.27 16.48
N ASN A 411 11.30 5.47 16.11
CA ASN A 411 10.97 6.30 14.94
C ASN A 411 11.20 7.77 15.22
N MET A 412 11.77 8.48 14.24
CA MET A 412 11.92 9.93 14.27
C MET A 412 10.79 10.58 13.46
N TYR A 413 10.01 11.44 14.12
CA TYR A 413 8.97 12.26 13.52
C TYR A 413 9.54 13.64 13.23
N ASP A 414 9.35 14.10 11.99
CA ASP A 414 10.05 15.26 11.44
C ASP A 414 9.37 16.59 11.79
N SER A 415 8.05 16.67 11.65
CA SER A 415 7.23 17.85 12.01
C SER A 415 5.76 17.46 12.19
N GLY A 416 5.01 18.24 12.98
CA GLY A 416 3.56 18.08 13.09
C GLY A 416 2.85 19.05 14.03
N ASP A 417 1.53 19.16 13.84
CA ASP A 417 0.60 19.92 14.69
C ASP A 417 -0.71 19.13 14.83
N TYR A 418 -0.68 18.11 15.68
CA TYR A 418 -1.76 17.13 15.81
C TYR A 418 -3.02 17.73 16.44
N LEU A 419 -2.84 18.70 17.34
CA LEU A 419 -3.93 19.43 17.96
C LEU A 419 -4.71 20.23 16.91
N LEU A 420 -4.02 20.92 16.00
CA LEU A 420 -4.66 21.68 14.92
C LEU A 420 -5.50 20.76 14.01
N ALA A 421 -4.99 19.58 13.65
CA ALA A 421 -5.74 18.62 12.85
C ALA A 421 -7.01 18.13 13.57
N LEU A 422 -6.89 17.78 14.87
CA LEU A 422 -8.05 17.35 15.66
C LEU A 422 -9.08 18.47 15.80
N ASP A 423 -8.66 19.68 16.18
CA ASP A 423 -9.54 20.83 16.35
C ASP A 423 -10.34 21.12 15.08
N ARG A 424 -9.65 21.10 13.94
CA ARG A 424 -10.28 21.32 12.65
C ARG A 424 -11.28 20.21 12.30
N ALA A 425 -10.95 18.95 12.59
CA ALA A 425 -11.87 17.84 12.36
C ALA A 425 -13.13 17.93 13.25
N LEU A 426 -12.96 18.33 14.53
CA LEU A 426 -14.07 18.50 15.48
C LEU A 426 -15.00 19.67 15.09
N GLU A 427 -14.43 20.76 14.60
CA GLU A 427 -15.17 21.89 14.04
C GLU A 427 -15.99 21.45 12.83
N LEU A 428 -15.33 20.85 11.84
CA LEU A 428 -15.95 20.43 10.58
C LEU A 428 -17.00 19.34 10.74
N VAL A 429 -16.91 18.49 11.77
CA VAL A 429 -17.92 17.46 12.05
C VAL A 429 -19.08 18.00 12.91
N GLU A 430 -18.91 19.18 13.51
CA GLU A 430 -19.82 19.76 14.51
C GLU A 430 -19.93 18.87 15.77
N TYR A 431 -18.78 18.44 16.30
CA TYR A 431 -18.67 17.42 17.35
C TYR A 431 -19.61 17.65 18.54
N SER A 432 -19.60 18.85 19.13
CA SER A 432 -20.42 19.19 20.29
C SER A 432 -21.93 19.10 20.00
N ALA A 433 -22.35 19.45 18.79
CA ALA A 433 -23.76 19.38 18.39
C ALA A 433 -24.24 17.92 18.28
N TRP A 434 -23.40 17.04 17.73
CA TRP A 434 -23.71 15.61 17.66
C TRP A 434 -23.68 14.94 19.04
N GLN A 435 -22.73 15.29 19.91
CA GLN A 435 -22.70 14.80 21.29
C GLN A 435 -24.00 15.16 22.03
N GLU A 436 -24.50 16.38 21.86
CA GLU A 436 -25.77 16.80 22.45
C GLU A 436 -26.95 16.02 21.85
N LYS A 437 -26.97 15.82 20.53
CA LYS A 437 -28.02 15.04 19.86
C LYS A 437 -28.05 13.58 20.32
N ILE A 438 -26.90 12.97 20.59
CA ILE A 438 -26.80 11.60 21.14
C ILE A 438 -27.42 11.54 22.53
N LYS A 439 -27.13 12.52 23.41
CA LYS A 439 -27.70 12.59 24.76
C LYS A 439 -29.22 12.77 24.76
N GLN A 440 -29.75 13.44 23.74
CA GLN A 440 -31.18 13.70 23.57
C GLN A 440 -31.95 12.56 22.88
N ARG A 441 -31.29 11.46 22.50
CA ARG A 441 -31.92 10.31 21.83
C ARG A 441 -33.03 9.71 22.70
N ARG A 442 -34.21 9.47 22.12
CA ARG A 442 -35.34 8.81 22.82
C ARG A 442 -35.38 7.31 22.54
N PRO A 443 -36.08 6.51 23.37
CA PRO A 443 -36.39 5.12 23.03
C PRO A 443 -37.08 5.03 21.66
N GLY A 444 -36.66 4.08 20.81
CA GLY A 444 -37.14 3.94 19.43
C GLY A 444 -36.41 4.78 18.37
N ASP A 445 -35.67 5.83 18.75
CA ASP A 445 -34.84 6.59 17.80
C ASP A 445 -33.60 5.76 17.39
N PRO A 446 -33.11 5.86 16.14
CA PRO A 446 -31.89 5.18 15.71
C PRO A 446 -30.70 5.43 16.63
N TYR A 447 -29.82 4.44 16.79
CA TYR A 447 -28.59 4.60 17.54
C TYR A 447 -27.66 5.56 16.79
N LEU A 448 -27.27 6.66 17.43
CA LEU A 448 -26.33 7.64 16.89
C LEU A 448 -24.99 7.51 17.59
N GLY A 449 -23.90 7.61 16.82
CA GLY A 449 -22.56 7.60 17.37
C GLY A 449 -21.59 8.49 16.61
N VAL A 450 -20.64 9.05 17.36
CA VAL A 450 -19.52 9.82 16.81
C VAL A 450 -18.23 9.07 17.12
N GLY A 451 -17.38 8.90 16.10
CA GLY A 451 -16.09 8.26 16.22
C GLY A 451 -14.97 9.16 15.74
N LEU A 452 -13.85 9.11 16.45
CA LEU A 452 -12.64 9.86 16.14
C LEU A 452 -11.51 8.88 15.84
N ALA A 453 -10.63 9.21 14.90
CA ALA A 453 -9.35 8.54 14.79
C ALA A 453 -8.27 9.50 14.31
N THR A 454 -7.12 9.50 14.97
CA THR A 454 -5.92 10.18 14.47
C THR A 454 -4.84 9.19 14.11
N PHE A 455 -3.93 9.61 13.24
CA PHE A 455 -2.93 8.71 12.70
C PHE A 455 -1.62 9.43 12.40
N ILE A 456 -0.58 8.63 12.27
CA ILE A 456 0.68 9.00 11.63
C ILE A 456 1.03 7.97 10.56
N LYS A 457 1.77 8.41 9.54
CA LYS A 457 2.27 7.55 8.49
C LYS A 457 3.62 8.05 7.97
N SER A 458 4.67 7.28 8.24
CA SER A 458 6.01 7.54 7.69
C SER A 458 6.07 7.13 6.21
N SER A 459 6.70 7.96 5.38
CA SER A 459 6.85 7.74 3.93
C SER A 459 8.30 7.54 3.50
N GLY A 460 8.51 7.05 2.27
CA GLY A 460 9.86 6.94 1.69
C GLY A 460 10.62 5.63 1.99
N ALA A 461 9.94 4.57 2.45
CA ALA A 461 10.54 3.26 2.69
C ALA A 461 11.77 3.26 3.65
N GLY A 462 12.51 2.15 3.70
CA GLY A 462 13.69 1.96 4.55
C GLY A 462 14.77 1.13 3.85
N GLY A 463 16.00 1.21 4.36
CA GLY A 463 17.17 0.55 3.76
C GLY A 463 17.45 1.06 2.35
N GLU A 464 17.89 0.17 1.47
CA GLU A 464 18.26 0.47 0.07
C GLU A 464 17.12 1.05 -0.79
N HIS A 465 15.86 0.95 -0.35
CA HIS A 465 14.72 1.52 -1.07
C HIS A 465 14.53 3.04 -0.83
N ARG A 466 15.45 3.68 -0.09
CA ARG A 466 15.45 5.12 0.18
C ARG A 466 16.08 5.96 -0.93
N VAL A 467 16.50 5.32 -2.02
CA VAL A 467 17.17 5.97 -3.16
C VAL A 467 16.26 6.03 -4.40
N GLU A 468 16.28 7.13 -5.13
CA GLU A 468 15.67 7.26 -6.45
C GLU A 468 16.52 8.18 -7.32
N SER A 469 16.47 7.96 -8.63
CA SER A 469 17.20 8.79 -9.59
C SER A 469 16.24 9.42 -10.60
N ALA A 470 16.65 10.58 -11.12
CA ALA A 470 15.94 11.25 -12.19
C ALA A 470 16.93 11.91 -13.15
N ARG A 471 16.54 11.99 -14.41
CA ARG A 471 17.27 12.72 -15.45
C ARG A 471 16.38 13.77 -16.09
N VAL A 472 16.93 14.94 -16.38
CA VAL A 472 16.23 16.04 -17.04
C VAL A 472 17.03 16.45 -18.26
N THR A 473 16.38 16.48 -19.41
CA THR A 473 16.97 17.01 -20.65
C THR A 473 16.15 18.18 -21.16
N ILE A 474 16.81 19.19 -21.73
CA ILE A 474 16.17 20.34 -22.36
C ILE A 474 16.71 20.45 -23.78
N ASP A 475 15.82 20.37 -24.78
CA ASP A 475 16.24 20.46 -26.18
C ASP A 475 16.38 21.91 -26.67
N SER A 476 16.86 22.08 -27.90
CA SER A 476 17.05 23.41 -28.51
C SER A 476 15.74 24.17 -28.80
N PHE A 477 14.59 23.52 -28.68
CA PHE A 477 13.27 24.15 -28.78
C PHE A 477 12.69 24.49 -27.40
N GLY A 478 13.45 24.26 -26.32
CA GLY A 478 13.00 24.50 -24.94
C GLY A 478 12.05 23.44 -24.40
N GLN A 479 11.89 22.31 -25.09
CA GLN A 479 11.10 21.19 -24.60
C GLN A 479 11.86 20.50 -23.46
N VAL A 480 11.16 20.26 -22.35
CA VAL A 480 11.72 19.59 -21.17
C VAL A 480 11.26 18.13 -21.15
N ASP A 481 12.20 17.21 -20.99
CA ASP A 481 11.93 15.79 -20.76
C ASP A 481 12.46 15.40 -19.38
N VAL A 482 11.59 14.83 -18.55
CA VAL A 482 11.89 14.31 -17.22
C VAL A 482 11.82 12.78 -17.26
N TYR A 483 12.91 12.11 -16.94
CA TYR A 483 12.99 10.66 -16.85
C TYR A 483 13.03 10.25 -15.38
N THR A 484 12.23 9.25 -14.98
CA THR A 484 12.16 8.80 -13.58
C THR A 484 11.99 7.30 -13.46
N GLY A 485 12.57 6.74 -12.40
CA GLY A 485 12.35 5.35 -11.99
C GLY A 485 11.03 5.10 -11.25
N VAL A 486 10.27 6.15 -10.92
CA VAL A 486 8.92 6.04 -10.35
C VAL A 486 7.97 5.49 -11.41
N SER A 487 7.13 4.52 -11.04
CA SER A 487 6.18 3.88 -11.97
C SER A 487 4.72 4.10 -11.51
N PRO A 488 3.91 4.88 -12.25
CA PRO A 488 2.56 5.20 -11.85
C PRO A 488 1.52 4.12 -12.15
N HIS A 489 0.49 4.10 -11.31
CA HIS A 489 -0.67 3.23 -11.39
C HIS A 489 -1.93 3.99 -10.92
N GLY A 490 -2.04 5.26 -11.36
CA GLY A 490 -3.19 6.13 -11.13
C GLY A 490 -2.98 7.33 -10.20
N GLN A 491 -1.78 7.54 -9.63
CA GLN A 491 -1.54 8.61 -8.65
C GLN A 491 -1.22 10.01 -9.23
N GLY A 492 -1.21 10.19 -10.55
CA GLY A 492 -0.98 11.49 -11.21
C GLY A 492 0.48 11.94 -11.24
N THR A 493 1.41 11.01 -11.48
CA THR A 493 2.87 11.30 -11.48
C THR A 493 3.28 12.16 -12.68
N GLU A 494 2.74 11.93 -13.88
CA GLU A 494 3.09 12.73 -15.07
C GLU A 494 2.72 14.20 -14.81
N THR A 495 1.53 14.43 -14.26
CA THR A 495 1.04 15.77 -13.91
C THR A 495 1.85 16.43 -12.81
N THR A 496 2.10 15.73 -11.70
CA THR A 496 2.81 16.33 -10.56
C THR A 496 4.28 16.61 -10.86
N PHE A 497 4.95 15.77 -11.64
CA PHE A 497 6.35 16.00 -12.01
C PHE A 497 6.48 17.10 -13.06
N ALA A 498 5.53 17.21 -13.99
CA ALA A 498 5.44 18.36 -14.89
C ALA A 498 5.26 19.68 -14.14
N GLN A 499 4.46 19.72 -13.08
CA GLN A 499 4.31 20.92 -12.22
C GLN A 499 5.62 21.30 -11.52
N ILE A 500 6.37 20.33 -11.01
CA ILE A 500 7.68 20.58 -10.35
C ILE A 500 8.67 21.18 -11.37
N ALA A 501 8.72 20.62 -12.58
CA ALA A 501 9.55 21.14 -13.68
C ALA A 501 9.13 22.54 -14.11
N ALA A 502 7.83 22.78 -14.28
CA ALA A 502 7.28 24.09 -14.64
C ALA A 502 7.57 25.16 -13.60
N GLU A 503 7.42 24.86 -12.30
CA GLU A 503 7.80 25.77 -11.22
C GLU A 503 9.30 26.11 -11.28
N THR A 504 10.13 25.08 -11.46
CA THR A 504 11.59 25.23 -11.37
C THR A 504 12.18 25.91 -12.60
N LEU A 505 11.62 25.72 -13.79
CA LEU A 505 12.17 26.30 -15.03
C LEU A 505 11.35 27.47 -15.57
N GLY A 506 10.21 27.78 -14.95
CA GLY A 506 9.32 28.88 -15.35
C GLY A 506 8.63 28.66 -16.70
N VAL A 507 8.52 27.41 -17.16
CA VAL A 507 7.87 27.03 -18.43
C VAL A 507 6.40 26.66 -18.23
N ASP A 508 5.63 26.47 -19.30
CA ASP A 508 4.29 25.90 -19.20
C ASP A 508 4.38 24.39 -18.92
N PRO A 509 3.57 23.82 -17.99
CA PRO A 509 3.58 22.38 -17.71
C PRO A 509 3.34 21.50 -18.94
N SER A 510 2.63 21.98 -19.96
CA SER A 510 2.44 21.25 -21.22
C SER A 510 3.71 21.13 -22.07
N GLN A 511 4.75 21.93 -21.79
CA GLN A 511 6.08 21.83 -22.38
C GLN A 511 6.98 20.82 -21.65
N VAL A 512 6.42 20.04 -20.71
CA VAL A 512 7.16 19.01 -19.97
C VAL A 512 6.60 17.64 -20.33
N ARG A 513 7.47 16.73 -20.78
CA ARG A 513 7.15 15.31 -20.95
C ARG A 513 7.77 14.52 -19.81
N VAL A 514 7.01 13.60 -19.23
CA VAL A 514 7.49 12.73 -18.15
C VAL A 514 7.56 11.30 -18.68
N HIS A 515 8.76 10.74 -18.69
CA HIS A 515 9.07 9.38 -19.13
C HIS A 515 9.30 8.48 -17.93
N HIS A 516 8.63 7.35 -17.91
CA HIS A 516 8.71 6.39 -16.81
C HIS A 516 8.39 4.98 -17.27
N SER A 517 8.61 4.01 -16.38
CA SER A 517 8.08 2.65 -16.48
C SER A 517 8.61 1.77 -17.62
N ASP A 518 9.58 2.25 -18.40
CA ASP A 518 10.31 1.44 -19.38
C ASP A 518 11.80 1.45 -19.04
N THR A 519 12.31 0.28 -18.69
CA THR A 519 13.70 0.10 -18.27
C THR A 519 14.73 0.29 -19.40
N ALA A 520 14.30 0.37 -20.66
CA ALA A 520 15.18 0.77 -21.77
C ALA A 520 15.27 2.30 -21.93
N ILE A 521 14.22 3.02 -21.50
CA ILE A 521 14.21 4.49 -21.51
C ILE A 521 14.95 5.04 -20.28
N TYR A 522 14.72 4.43 -19.11
CA TYR A 522 15.41 4.80 -17.88
C TYR A 522 15.68 3.57 -16.98
N PRO A 523 16.92 3.03 -16.98
CA PRO A 523 17.27 1.77 -16.29
C PRO A 523 17.57 1.95 -14.78
N HIS A 524 17.21 3.08 -14.19
CA HIS A 524 17.48 3.39 -12.79
C HIS A 524 16.18 3.55 -12.00
N GLY A 525 16.23 3.14 -10.73
CA GLY A 525 15.16 3.39 -9.77
C GLY A 525 14.55 2.16 -9.10
N ILE A 526 13.69 2.44 -8.12
CA ILE A 526 13.05 1.42 -7.28
C ILE A 526 11.57 1.21 -7.63
N GLY A 527 10.90 2.22 -8.19
CA GLY A 527 9.46 2.19 -8.45
C GLY A 527 8.62 2.86 -7.36
N THR A 528 7.31 2.60 -7.39
CA THR A 528 6.33 3.30 -6.52
C THR A 528 5.77 2.38 -5.47
N SER A 529 6.19 2.52 -4.22
CA SER A 529 5.53 1.94 -3.04
C SER A 529 5.76 2.78 -1.78
N ALA A 530 5.18 2.42 -0.62
CA ALA A 530 5.39 3.15 0.65
C ALA A 530 5.16 4.69 0.61
N SER A 531 4.37 5.19 -0.35
CA SER A 531 4.22 6.62 -0.71
C SER A 531 5.57 7.34 -0.95
N ARG A 532 6.51 6.67 -1.61
CA ARG A 532 7.86 7.20 -1.91
C ARG A 532 7.94 7.99 -3.20
N GLY A 533 7.00 7.80 -4.15
CA GLY A 533 7.09 8.34 -5.52
C GLY A 533 7.37 9.84 -5.55
N LEU A 534 6.52 10.65 -4.89
CA LEU A 534 6.75 12.09 -4.79
C LEU A 534 7.94 12.44 -3.88
N ILE A 535 8.07 11.76 -2.74
CA ILE A 535 9.04 12.12 -1.69
C ILE A 535 10.48 11.94 -2.14
N ILE A 536 10.77 10.84 -2.82
CA ILE A 536 12.14 10.51 -3.23
C ILE A 536 12.30 10.81 -4.72
N GLY A 537 11.38 10.32 -5.56
CA GLY A 537 11.44 10.56 -7.00
C GLY A 537 11.20 12.03 -7.36
N GLY A 538 10.21 12.69 -6.76
CA GLY A 538 10.01 14.12 -6.95
C GLY A 538 11.19 14.96 -6.43
N SER A 539 11.84 14.54 -5.35
CA SER A 539 13.05 15.20 -4.86
C SER A 539 14.24 15.02 -5.81
N ALA A 540 14.44 13.82 -6.37
CA ALA A 540 15.47 13.59 -7.39
C ALA A 540 15.23 14.48 -8.62
N VAL A 541 13.98 14.57 -9.09
CA VAL A 541 13.57 15.47 -10.17
C VAL A 541 13.86 16.93 -9.81
N GLN A 542 13.48 17.38 -8.61
CA GLN A 542 13.71 18.75 -8.15
C GLN A 542 15.20 19.11 -8.13
N LEU A 543 16.07 18.19 -7.73
CA LEU A 543 17.51 18.43 -7.66
C LEU A 543 18.13 18.48 -9.07
N ALA A 544 17.76 17.56 -9.97
CA ALA A 544 18.18 17.63 -11.37
C ALA A 544 17.69 18.93 -12.06
N LEU A 545 16.47 19.38 -11.76
CA LEU A 545 15.93 20.65 -12.26
C LEU A 545 16.66 21.87 -11.68
N GLN A 546 17.11 21.81 -10.42
CA GLN A 546 17.90 22.89 -9.80
C GLN A 546 19.24 23.05 -10.51
N GLU A 547 19.94 21.95 -10.79
CA GLU A 547 21.18 21.97 -11.58
C GLU A 547 20.95 22.58 -12.98
N ALA A 548 19.84 22.21 -13.63
CA ALA A 548 19.45 22.79 -14.91
C ALA A 548 19.21 24.30 -14.80
N ARG A 549 18.45 24.73 -13.80
CA ARG A 549 18.14 26.15 -13.54
C ARG A 549 19.41 26.95 -13.25
N GLU A 550 20.33 26.41 -12.46
CA GLU A 550 21.61 27.06 -12.12
C GLU A 550 22.48 27.27 -13.36
N LYS A 551 22.62 26.25 -14.22
CA LYS A 551 23.37 26.37 -15.47
C LYS A 551 22.76 27.44 -16.40
N LEU A 552 21.44 27.42 -16.58
CA LEU A 552 20.72 28.39 -17.40
C LEU A 552 20.79 29.81 -16.82
N ALA A 553 20.67 29.97 -15.51
CA ALA A 553 20.82 31.26 -14.83
C ALA A 553 22.24 31.82 -14.99
N GLY A 554 23.26 30.97 -14.90
CA GLY A 554 24.65 31.34 -15.15
C GLY A 554 24.91 31.83 -16.58
N PHE A 555 24.21 31.28 -17.57
CA PHE A 555 24.27 31.78 -18.94
C PHE A 555 23.49 33.10 -19.10
N ALA A 556 22.24 33.14 -18.63
CA ALA A 556 21.40 34.33 -18.71
C ALA A 556 22.05 35.54 -17.99
N SER A 557 22.74 35.31 -16.87
CA SER A 557 23.54 36.30 -16.16
C SER A 557 24.54 37.03 -17.07
N LYS A 558 25.20 36.32 -17.99
CA LYS A 558 26.13 36.92 -18.96
C LYS A 558 25.38 37.72 -20.03
N PHE A 559 24.22 37.23 -20.46
CA PHE A 559 23.38 37.90 -21.46
C PHE A 559 22.81 39.23 -20.92
N PHE A 560 22.27 39.22 -19.70
CA PHE A 560 21.70 40.41 -19.06
C PHE A 560 22.74 41.27 -18.32
N SER A 561 23.98 40.78 -18.17
CA SER A 561 25.04 41.43 -17.41
C SER A 561 24.65 41.75 -15.96
N CYS A 562 23.95 40.82 -15.30
CA CYS A 562 23.53 40.91 -13.90
C CYS A 562 23.96 39.65 -13.11
N PRO A 563 23.95 39.64 -11.78
CA PRO A 563 24.19 38.43 -10.99
C PRO A 563 23.19 37.30 -11.32
N ALA A 564 23.66 36.05 -11.32
CA ALA A 564 22.80 34.88 -11.60
C ALA A 564 21.63 34.72 -10.60
N ALA A 565 21.81 35.15 -9.35
CA ALA A 565 20.75 35.16 -8.33
C ALA A 565 19.58 36.10 -8.67
N ASP A 566 19.83 37.12 -9.48
CA ASP A 566 18.84 38.10 -9.92
C ASP A 566 18.07 37.63 -11.16
N ILE A 567 18.54 36.57 -11.83
CA ILE A 567 17.81 35.96 -12.95
C ILE A 567 16.55 35.26 -12.45
N LYS A 568 15.41 35.58 -13.08
CA LYS A 568 14.11 34.96 -12.84
C LYS A 568 13.61 34.26 -14.09
N PHE A 569 12.86 33.19 -13.85
CA PHE A 569 12.20 32.37 -14.85
C PHE A 569 10.70 32.39 -14.49
N SER A 570 9.86 32.84 -15.41
CA SER A 570 8.39 32.83 -15.22
C SER A 570 7.69 32.95 -16.55
N ASP A 571 6.57 32.23 -16.69
CA ASP A 571 5.63 32.35 -17.81
C ASP A 571 6.31 32.23 -19.19
N GLY A 572 7.25 31.28 -19.32
CA GLY A 572 8.01 30.99 -20.55
C GLY A 572 9.16 31.95 -20.83
N GLU A 573 9.45 32.88 -19.92
CA GLU A 573 10.41 33.97 -20.12
C GLU A 573 11.50 33.99 -19.03
N VAL A 574 12.66 34.52 -19.40
CA VAL A 574 13.82 34.71 -18.52
C VAL A 574 14.22 36.19 -18.52
N PHE A 575 14.43 36.76 -17.34
CA PHE A 575 14.71 38.19 -17.16
C PHE A 575 15.52 38.49 -15.90
N ASP A 576 16.13 39.68 -15.86
CA ASP A 576 16.75 40.25 -14.66
C ASP A 576 15.65 40.84 -13.74
N LEU A 577 15.63 40.45 -12.47
CA LEU A 577 14.72 40.97 -11.44
C LEU A 577 14.70 42.51 -11.38
N HIS A 578 15.83 43.16 -11.64
CA HIS A 578 15.94 44.61 -11.59
C HIS A 578 15.50 45.31 -12.89
N HIS A 579 15.37 44.57 -13.98
CA HIS A 579 14.93 45.07 -15.29
C HIS A 579 13.89 44.14 -15.94
N PRO A 580 12.72 43.93 -15.32
CA PRO A 580 11.75 42.89 -15.73
C PRO A 580 11.15 43.10 -17.11
N ASP A 581 11.22 44.32 -17.66
CA ASP A 581 10.76 44.61 -19.03
C ASP A 581 11.71 44.05 -20.11
N THR A 582 12.95 43.70 -19.73
CA THR A 582 13.96 43.11 -20.63
C THR A 582 13.99 41.61 -20.43
N LYS A 583 13.31 40.90 -21.32
CA LYS A 583 13.09 39.44 -21.24
C LYS A 583 13.49 38.73 -22.52
N ILE A 584 13.88 37.47 -22.38
CA ILE A 584 14.07 36.54 -23.49
C ILE A 584 13.20 35.31 -23.27
N PRO A 585 12.60 34.76 -24.35
CA PRO A 585 11.92 33.46 -24.26
C PRO A 585 12.87 32.36 -23.79
N PHE A 586 12.36 31.45 -22.94
CA PHE A 586 13.10 30.30 -22.41
C PHE A 586 13.71 29.44 -23.52
N GLU A 587 12.94 29.18 -24.58
CA GLU A 587 13.37 28.44 -25.77
C GLU A 587 14.61 29.07 -26.44
N LYS A 588 14.71 30.41 -26.47
CA LYS A 588 15.88 31.09 -27.03
C LYS A 588 17.09 30.93 -26.14
N LEU A 589 16.90 30.97 -24.82
CA LEU A 589 17.97 30.71 -23.87
C LEU A 589 18.48 29.26 -24.00
N ALA A 590 17.56 28.29 -24.08
CA ALA A 590 17.88 26.88 -24.26
C ALA A 590 18.63 26.63 -25.58
N ALA A 591 18.22 27.26 -26.68
CA ALA A 591 18.87 27.14 -27.99
C ALA A 591 20.32 27.67 -28.03
N MET A 592 20.70 28.55 -27.11
CA MET A 592 22.03 29.14 -27.05
C MET A 592 23.05 28.25 -26.33
N GLU A 593 22.61 27.22 -25.63
CA GLU A 593 23.45 26.36 -24.80
C GLU A 593 23.40 24.90 -25.29
N SER A 594 24.50 24.18 -25.10
CA SER A 594 24.59 22.75 -25.43
C SER A 594 24.76 21.91 -24.16
N GLY A 595 24.38 20.64 -24.23
CA GLY A 595 24.51 19.72 -23.10
C GLY A 595 23.64 20.13 -21.91
N LEU A 596 22.35 20.38 -22.15
CA LEU A 596 21.35 20.52 -21.09
C LEU A 596 20.79 19.13 -20.77
N ASP A 597 21.59 18.37 -20.04
CA ASP A 597 21.35 16.98 -19.65
C ASP A 597 21.88 16.77 -18.24
N PHE A 598 20.97 16.52 -17.30
CA PHE A 598 21.25 16.55 -15.87
C PHE A 598 20.68 15.28 -15.23
N GLU A 599 21.48 14.55 -14.49
CA GLU A 599 21.04 13.35 -13.78
C GLU A 599 21.42 13.45 -12.30
N HIS A 600 20.46 13.16 -11.44
CA HIS A 600 20.64 13.25 -10.00
C HIS A 600 20.07 12.03 -9.29
N GLU A 601 20.88 11.42 -8.43
CA GLU A 601 20.46 10.39 -7.48
C GLU A 601 20.20 11.04 -6.11
N TYR A 602 19.04 10.76 -5.53
CA TYR A 602 18.68 11.26 -4.21
C TYR A 602 18.41 10.11 -3.24
N THR A 603 19.12 10.13 -2.12
CA THR A 603 18.85 9.26 -0.97
C THR A 603 18.15 10.03 0.14
N LEU A 604 16.96 9.57 0.53
CA LEU A 604 16.18 10.18 1.61
C LEU A 604 16.86 9.94 2.96
N PRO A 605 17.31 10.99 3.68
CA PRO A 605 18.02 10.83 4.95
C PRO A 605 17.09 10.27 6.04
N GLN A 606 15.87 10.79 6.10
CA GLN A 606 14.87 10.41 7.09
C GLN A 606 13.47 10.43 6.46
N SER A 607 12.63 9.49 6.88
CA SER A 607 11.23 9.43 6.44
C SER A 607 10.42 10.63 6.95
N PRO A 608 9.75 11.40 6.07
CA PRO A 608 8.74 12.36 6.50
C PRO A 608 7.51 11.64 7.04
N VAL A 609 6.82 12.26 8.00
CA VAL A 609 5.64 11.68 8.67
C VAL A 609 4.41 12.54 8.42
N SER A 610 3.52 12.02 7.57
CA SER A 610 2.17 12.56 7.40
C SER A 610 1.28 12.18 8.58
N PHE A 611 0.29 12.99 8.87
CA PHE A 611 -0.67 12.73 9.93
C PHE A 611 -2.05 13.30 9.57
N GLY A 612 -3.02 13.11 10.44
CA GLY A 612 -4.34 13.70 10.28
C GLY A 612 -5.32 13.20 11.32
N ALA A 613 -6.54 13.73 11.24
CA ALA A 613 -7.65 13.40 12.11
C ALA A 613 -8.91 13.16 11.28
N HIS A 614 -9.61 12.06 11.58
CA HIS A 614 -10.88 11.71 10.99
C HIS A 614 -11.97 11.75 12.06
N ALA A 615 -13.14 12.23 11.66
CA ALA A 615 -14.34 12.21 12.49
C ALA A 615 -15.53 11.70 11.68
N VAL A 616 -16.24 10.72 12.24
CA VAL A 616 -17.33 10.01 11.54
C VAL A 616 -18.57 10.02 12.42
N VAL A 617 -19.70 10.35 11.83
CA VAL A 617 -21.02 10.23 12.46
C VAL A 617 -21.77 9.11 11.79
N VAL A 618 -22.27 8.17 12.59
CA VAL A 618 -23.08 7.05 12.10
C VAL A 618 -24.45 7.02 12.75
N GLU A 619 -25.37 6.41 12.01
CA GLU A 619 -26.66 5.97 12.48
C GLU A 619 -26.76 4.45 12.32
N VAL A 620 -27.25 3.75 13.33
CA VAL A 620 -27.59 2.33 13.27
C VAL A 620 -29.09 2.21 13.53
N ASN A 621 -29.83 1.74 12.53
CA ASN A 621 -31.27 1.52 12.63
C ASN A 621 -31.59 0.44 13.66
N GLN A 622 -32.54 0.67 14.58
CA GLN A 622 -32.78 -0.28 15.69
C GLN A 622 -33.34 -1.64 15.25
N ASP A 623 -34.17 -1.67 14.20
CA ASP A 623 -34.87 -2.89 13.79
C ASP A 623 -34.01 -3.80 12.91
N THR A 624 -33.24 -3.18 12.01
CA THR A 624 -32.46 -3.89 10.98
C THR A 624 -30.98 -3.93 11.29
N LEU A 625 -30.51 -3.04 12.17
CA LEU A 625 -29.09 -2.74 12.41
C LEU A 625 -28.31 -2.36 11.15
N ALA A 626 -29.02 -1.90 10.12
CA ALA A 626 -28.42 -1.26 8.97
C ALA A 626 -27.69 0.00 9.43
N LEU A 627 -26.43 0.10 9.01
CA LEU A 627 -25.56 1.23 9.31
C LEU A 627 -25.61 2.25 8.17
N LYS A 628 -25.69 3.53 8.54
CA LYS A 628 -25.54 4.66 7.63
C LYS A 628 -24.50 5.63 8.15
N ILE A 629 -23.54 6.00 7.31
CA ILE A 629 -22.63 7.11 7.62
C ILE A 629 -23.36 8.41 7.29
N LEU A 630 -23.58 9.25 8.30
CA LEU A 630 -24.28 10.53 8.15
C LEU A 630 -23.33 11.67 7.79
N ARG A 631 -22.09 11.62 8.31
CA ARG A 631 -21.06 12.63 8.06
C ARG A 631 -19.68 11.99 8.15
N TYR A 632 -18.80 12.34 7.22
CA TYR A 632 -17.41 11.90 7.21
C TYR A 632 -16.50 13.09 6.99
N VAL A 633 -15.64 13.36 7.98
CA VAL A 633 -14.65 14.44 7.95
C VAL A 633 -13.25 13.84 7.98
N GLY A 634 -12.35 14.35 7.14
CA GLY A 634 -10.94 13.98 7.15
C GLY A 634 -10.02 15.19 6.95
N VAL A 635 -9.23 15.52 7.97
CA VAL A 635 -8.22 16.58 7.94
C VAL A 635 -6.84 15.95 7.85
N HIS A 636 -6.05 16.34 6.86
CA HIS A 636 -4.77 15.70 6.55
C HIS A 636 -3.61 16.69 6.53
N ASP A 637 -2.45 16.25 6.99
CA ASP A 637 -1.19 16.94 6.78
C ASP A 637 -0.28 16.12 5.86
N CYS A 638 0.06 16.73 4.73
CA CYS A 638 0.97 16.16 3.76
C CYS A 638 2.14 17.09 3.39
N GLY A 639 2.48 18.04 4.28
CA GLY A 639 3.51 19.04 4.03
C GLY A 639 3.19 19.88 2.79
N GLN A 640 4.20 20.19 1.98
CA GLN A 640 3.99 20.93 0.73
C GLN A 640 3.13 20.14 -0.27
N ILE A 641 1.97 20.68 -0.61
CA ILE A 641 1.07 20.12 -1.63
C ILE A 641 1.51 20.60 -3.01
N ILE A 642 1.70 19.65 -3.94
CA ILE A 642 2.00 19.94 -5.34
C ILE A 642 0.71 20.19 -6.14
N ASN A 643 -0.29 19.32 -5.97
CA ASN A 643 -1.57 19.41 -6.65
C ASN A 643 -2.71 19.02 -5.68
N PRO A 644 -3.52 19.97 -5.21
CA PRO A 644 -4.59 19.70 -4.24
C PRO A 644 -5.67 18.74 -4.77
N MET A 645 -6.04 18.82 -6.05
CA MET A 645 -7.03 17.91 -6.66
C MET A 645 -6.55 16.45 -6.63
N ILE A 646 -5.27 16.20 -6.90
CA ILE A 646 -4.70 14.85 -6.82
C ILE A 646 -4.64 14.36 -5.37
N VAL A 647 -4.26 15.23 -4.42
CA VAL A 647 -4.27 14.92 -2.99
C VAL A 647 -5.66 14.52 -2.52
N GLU A 648 -6.69 15.30 -2.87
CA GLU A 648 -8.09 15.02 -2.54
C GLU A 648 -8.55 13.67 -3.12
N GLY A 649 -8.21 13.38 -4.38
CA GLY A 649 -8.51 12.08 -5.00
C GLY A 649 -7.86 10.89 -4.30
N GLN A 650 -6.61 11.05 -3.83
CA GLN A 650 -5.92 10.01 -3.05
C GLN A 650 -6.59 9.78 -1.69
N ILE A 651 -7.01 10.85 -1.03
CA ILE A 651 -7.75 10.81 0.24
C ILE A 651 -9.09 10.11 0.06
N HIS A 652 -9.86 10.52 -0.95
CA HIS A 652 -11.17 9.93 -1.28
C HIS A 652 -11.05 8.41 -1.51
N GLY A 653 -10.11 7.98 -2.34
CA GLY A 653 -9.89 6.54 -2.60
C GLY A 653 -9.45 5.77 -1.35
N GLY A 654 -8.65 6.39 -0.46
CA GLY A 654 -8.24 5.77 0.79
C GLY A 654 -9.39 5.64 1.81
N ILE A 655 -10.27 6.64 1.88
CA ILE A 655 -11.49 6.58 2.70
C ILE A 655 -12.43 5.50 2.19
N ALA A 656 -12.63 5.39 0.87
CA ALA A 656 -13.48 4.36 0.28
C ALA A 656 -13.02 2.94 0.67
N GLN A 657 -11.71 2.65 0.53
CA GLN A 657 -11.13 1.38 0.99
C GLN A 657 -11.29 1.15 2.49
N GLY A 658 -11.13 2.21 3.29
CA GLY A 658 -11.35 2.15 4.74
C GLY A 658 -12.80 1.85 5.14
N ILE A 659 -13.77 2.41 4.41
CA ILE A 659 -15.20 2.10 4.56
C ILE A 659 -15.47 0.64 4.21
N GLY A 660 -14.91 0.15 3.10
CA GLY A 660 -14.99 -1.25 2.71
C GLY A 660 -14.47 -2.19 3.80
N GLN A 661 -13.23 -1.97 4.26
CA GLN A 661 -12.63 -2.72 5.38
C GLN A 661 -13.48 -2.68 6.66
N ALA A 662 -14.08 -1.54 6.99
CA ALA A 662 -14.87 -1.42 8.21
C ALA A 662 -16.22 -2.12 8.11
N LEU A 663 -16.88 -2.11 6.95
CA LEU A 663 -18.30 -2.46 6.85
C LEU A 663 -18.58 -3.81 6.19
N ILE A 664 -17.78 -4.24 5.20
CA ILE A 664 -18.19 -5.35 4.31
C ILE A 664 -17.05 -6.24 3.81
N GLU A 665 -15.81 -5.75 3.73
CA GLU A 665 -14.71 -6.52 3.17
C GLU A 665 -14.10 -7.47 4.20
N SER A 666 -13.96 -8.74 3.83
CA SER A 666 -13.24 -9.76 4.61
C SER A 666 -12.93 -10.94 3.72
N ILE A 667 -11.72 -11.49 3.82
CA ILE A 667 -11.39 -12.80 3.26
C ILE A 667 -11.61 -13.85 4.32
N VAL A 668 -12.44 -14.85 4.00
CA VAL A 668 -12.87 -15.89 4.95
C VAL A 668 -12.49 -17.27 4.42
N TYR A 669 -12.09 -18.15 5.32
CA TYR A 669 -11.75 -19.55 5.06
C TYR A 669 -12.60 -20.49 5.91
N SER A 670 -12.90 -21.68 5.40
CA SER A 670 -13.47 -22.79 6.18
C SER A 670 -12.41 -23.42 7.10
N GLU A 671 -12.83 -24.34 7.98
CA GLU A 671 -11.92 -25.11 8.85
C GLU A 671 -10.97 -26.01 8.05
N GLU A 672 -11.39 -26.46 6.87
CA GLU A 672 -10.60 -27.23 5.91
C GLU A 672 -9.69 -26.36 5.02
N GLY A 673 -9.66 -25.05 5.27
CA GLY A 673 -8.81 -24.10 4.54
C GLY A 673 -9.33 -23.75 3.14
N GLN A 674 -10.62 -23.99 2.85
CA GLN A 674 -11.23 -23.56 1.60
C GLN A 674 -11.61 -22.07 1.66
N PRO A 675 -11.29 -21.26 0.63
CA PRO A 675 -11.72 -19.87 0.57
C PRO A 675 -13.24 -19.81 0.40
N LEU A 676 -13.93 -19.21 1.36
CA LEU A 676 -15.38 -18.95 1.30
C LEU A 676 -15.69 -17.66 0.54
N THR A 677 -14.69 -16.78 0.39
CA THR A 677 -14.77 -15.56 -0.40
C THR A 677 -13.96 -15.71 -1.68
N GLY A 678 -14.56 -16.35 -2.69
CA GLY A 678 -13.89 -16.68 -3.95
C GLY A 678 -14.24 -15.75 -5.13
N SER A 679 -15.21 -14.85 -4.97
CA SER A 679 -15.70 -13.98 -6.03
C SER A 679 -16.15 -12.62 -5.51
N LEU A 680 -16.45 -11.66 -6.41
CA LEU A 680 -17.06 -10.38 -6.02
C LEU A 680 -18.52 -10.49 -5.55
N MET A 681 -19.14 -11.68 -5.66
CA MET A 681 -20.43 -11.95 -5.02
C MET A 681 -20.28 -12.05 -3.51
N ASP A 682 -19.14 -12.56 -3.04
CA ASP A 682 -18.84 -12.82 -1.63
C ASP A 682 -17.94 -11.74 -1.04
N TYR A 683 -16.94 -11.29 -1.81
CA TYR A 683 -16.06 -10.17 -1.47
C TYR A 683 -16.64 -8.85 -1.98
N ALA A 684 -17.51 -8.26 -1.17
CA ALA A 684 -18.23 -7.05 -1.55
C ALA A 684 -17.32 -5.81 -1.44
N LEU A 685 -17.00 -5.21 -2.59
CA LEU A 685 -16.34 -3.90 -2.65
C LEU A 685 -17.34 -2.77 -2.38
N PRO A 686 -16.90 -1.65 -1.77
CA PRO A 686 -17.77 -0.52 -1.49
C PRO A 686 -18.28 0.11 -2.78
N ARG A 687 -19.60 0.27 -2.86
CA ARG A 687 -20.29 0.95 -3.98
C ARG A 687 -20.42 2.43 -3.71
N SER A 688 -20.65 3.23 -4.75
CA SER A 688 -20.87 4.68 -4.61
C SER A 688 -21.97 5.04 -3.60
N THR A 689 -23.04 4.24 -3.51
CA THR A 689 -24.13 4.46 -2.54
C THR A 689 -23.74 4.20 -1.08
N MET A 690 -22.58 3.60 -0.82
CA MET A 690 -22.02 3.37 0.52
C MET A 690 -21.03 4.45 0.92
N ILE A 691 -20.56 5.26 -0.03
CA ILE A 691 -19.63 6.36 0.22
C ILE A 691 -20.46 7.63 0.44
N PRO A 692 -20.40 8.26 1.63
CA PRO A 692 -21.09 9.52 1.87
C PRO A 692 -20.35 10.67 1.18
N ASP A 693 -20.98 11.84 1.11
CA ASP A 693 -20.25 13.06 0.79
C ASP A 693 -19.14 13.28 1.83
N LEU A 694 -17.93 13.50 1.35
CA LEU A 694 -16.75 13.68 2.20
C LEU A 694 -16.48 15.17 2.40
N THR A 695 -16.27 15.56 3.66
CA THR A 695 -15.76 16.90 3.98
C THR A 695 -14.27 16.79 4.29
N LEU A 696 -13.44 17.25 3.36
CA LEU A 696 -11.99 17.12 3.44
C LEU A 696 -11.32 18.48 3.63
N ASP A 697 -10.25 18.50 4.41
CA ASP A 697 -9.41 19.69 4.58
C ASP A 697 -7.94 19.30 4.73
N THR A 698 -7.04 20.25 4.51
CA THR A 698 -5.60 20.06 4.64
C THR A 698 -4.98 21.11 5.53
N ILE A 699 -3.97 20.71 6.29
CA ILE A 699 -3.08 21.61 7.02
C ILE A 699 -1.63 21.31 6.62
N ASP A 700 -0.77 22.31 6.66
CA ASP A 700 0.57 22.17 6.09
C ASP A 700 1.64 22.38 7.17
N THR A 701 2.30 21.28 7.56
CA THR A 701 3.58 21.31 8.27
C THR A 701 4.68 20.78 7.35
N ILE A 702 5.51 21.69 6.85
CA ILE A 702 6.58 21.38 5.90
C ILE A 702 7.55 20.36 6.49
N SER A 703 7.95 19.38 5.68
CA SER A 703 8.99 18.44 6.08
C SER A 703 10.38 19.05 5.89
N PRO A 704 11.25 19.04 6.91
CA PRO A 704 12.65 19.44 6.75
C PRO A 704 13.52 18.36 6.08
N THR A 705 12.96 17.18 5.76
CA THR A 705 13.73 15.99 5.39
C THR A 705 13.98 15.82 3.89
N ASN A 706 13.30 16.61 3.05
CA ASN A 706 13.41 16.51 1.60
C ASN A 706 13.30 17.89 0.94
N PRO A 707 13.92 18.10 -0.24
CA PRO A 707 13.93 19.38 -0.96
C PRO A 707 12.56 19.97 -1.28
N LEU A 708 11.54 19.12 -1.46
CA LEU A 708 10.19 19.57 -1.79
C LEU A 708 9.40 20.03 -0.57
N GLY A 709 9.85 19.74 0.66
CA GLY A 709 9.07 19.99 1.86
C GLY A 709 7.80 19.13 1.98
N ALA A 710 7.66 18.13 1.11
CA ALA A 710 6.45 17.33 0.96
C ALA A 710 6.44 16.14 1.93
N LYS A 711 5.24 15.60 2.19
CA LYS A 711 5.01 14.34 2.91
C LYS A 711 4.04 13.46 2.11
N GLY A 712 4.08 12.15 2.34
CA GLY A 712 3.42 11.19 1.45
C GLY A 712 1.93 11.00 1.75
N ILE A 713 1.05 11.31 0.79
CA ILE A 713 -0.41 11.17 0.94
C ILE A 713 -0.96 9.80 0.53
N GLY A 714 -0.30 9.07 -0.36
CA GLY A 714 -0.93 7.96 -1.11
C GLY A 714 -1.49 6.78 -0.30
N SER A 715 -1.30 6.71 1.02
CA SER A 715 -1.89 5.66 1.89
C SER A 715 -2.46 6.20 3.20
N VAL A 716 -2.50 7.52 3.38
CA VAL A 716 -2.75 8.10 4.70
C VAL A 716 -4.16 7.84 5.20
N SER A 717 -5.16 7.98 4.33
CA SER A 717 -6.56 7.86 4.75
C SER A 717 -7.01 6.43 4.96
N THR A 718 -6.31 5.41 4.42
CA THR A 718 -6.58 4.00 4.77
C THR A 718 -6.22 3.68 6.23
N VAL A 719 -5.42 4.52 6.89
CA VAL A 719 -4.93 4.28 8.25
C VAL A 719 -6.00 4.57 9.32
N PRO A 720 -6.58 5.79 9.41
CA PRO A 720 -7.55 6.11 10.45
C PRO A 720 -8.97 5.65 10.12
N SER A 721 -9.32 5.45 8.84
CA SER A 721 -10.71 5.25 8.43
C SER A 721 -11.39 4.05 9.09
N PRO A 722 -10.78 2.85 9.16
CA PRO A 722 -11.39 1.73 9.86
C PRO A 722 -11.62 1.99 11.36
N ALA A 723 -10.68 2.69 12.00
CA ALA A 723 -10.75 3.00 13.42
C ALA A 723 -11.81 4.08 13.73
N ALA A 724 -11.92 5.11 12.90
CA ALA A 724 -12.92 6.17 13.08
C ALA A 724 -14.34 5.61 12.95
N ILE A 725 -14.57 4.77 11.95
CA ILE A 725 -15.86 4.10 11.75
C ILE A 725 -16.15 3.15 12.92
N ALA A 726 -15.17 2.35 13.32
CA ALA A 726 -15.31 1.48 14.47
C ALA A 726 -15.68 2.23 15.75
N ASN A 727 -14.98 3.32 16.06
CA ASN A 727 -15.29 4.18 17.21
C ASN A 727 -16.72 4.74 17.11
N ALA A 728 -17.16 5.16 15.92
CA ALA A 728 -18.51 5.70 15.72
C ALA A 728 -19.58 4.62 15.96
N VAL A 729 -19.37 3.41 15.43
CA VAL A 729 -20.28 2.27 15.62
C VAL A 729 -20.34 1.86 17.09
N MET A 730 -19.18 1.69 17.72
CA MET A 730 -19.10 1.30 19.12
C MET A 730 -19.70 2.36 20.05
N ASN A 731 -19.55 3.66 19.72
CA ASN A 731 -20.23 4.73 20.41
C ASN A 731 -21.76 4.64 20.26
N ALA A 732 -22.25 4.39 19.04
CA ALA A 732 -23.68 4.27 18.75
C ALA A 732 -24.35 3.15 19.56
N ILE A 733 -23.74 1.96 19.58
CA ILE A 733 -24.30 0.78 20.24
C ILE A 733 -23.89 0.65 21.72
N SER A 734 -23.06 1.55 22.25
CA SER A 734 -22.59 1.52 23.66
C SER A 734 -23.72 1.32 24.69
N PRO A 735 -24.94 1.91 24.53
CA PRO A 735 -26.05 1.68 25.47
C PRO A 735 -26.55 0.24 25.56
N SER A 736 -26.24 -0.62 24.59
CA SER A 736 -26.57 -2.06 24.63
C SER A 736 -25.67 -2.89 25.54
N GLY A 737 -24.67 -2.27 26.18
CA GLY A 737 -23.67 -2.96 27.00
C GLY A 737 -22.49 -3.52 26.21
N VAL A 738 -22.54 -3.51 24.87
CA VAL A 738 -21.43 -4.00 24.05
C VAL A 738 -20.18 -3.14 24.25
N ARG A 739 -19.07 -3.80 24.61
CA ARG A 739 -17.77 -3.15 24.82
C ARG A 739 -16.96 -3.01 23.54
N HIS A 740 -16.86 -4.08 22.77
CA HIS A 740 -16.09 -4.15 21.52
C HIS A 740 -16.58 -5.31 20.65
N ILE A 741 -16.55 -5.11 19.33
CA ILE A 741 -16.65 -6.18 18.32
C ILE A 741 -15.69 -5.87 17.17
N ASP A 742 -15.27 -6.89 16.44
CA ASP A 742 -14.34 -6.75 15.32
C ASP A 742 -15.06 -6.57 13.98
N ALA A 743 -14.44 -5.78 13.10
CA ALA A 743 -14.91 -5.55 11.74
C ALA A 743 -14.95 -6.85 10.90
N PRO A 744 -15.79 -6.93 9.85
CA PRO A 744 -16.73 -5.91 9.38
C PRO A 744 -17.96 -5.70 10.28
N TYR A 745 -18.46 -4.46 10.37
CA TYR A 745 -19.66 -4.08 11.13
C TYR A 745 -20.95 -4.32 10.32
N THR A 746 -21.16 -5.58 9.93
CA THR A 746 -22.39 -5.97 9.21
C THR A 746 -23.61 -5.92 10.14
N PRO A 747 -24.83 -5.72 9.61
CA PRO A 747 -26.05 -5.73 10.42
C PRO A 747 -26.20 -7.01 11.25
N GLU A 748 -25.79 -8.13 10.65
CA GLU A 748 -25.84 -9.46 11.27
C GLU A 748 -24.92 -9.59 12.49
N ARG A 749 -23.67 -9.09 12.38
CA ARG A 749 -22.72 -9.10 13.51
C ARG A 749 -23.13 -8.15 14.62
N LEU A 750 -23.64 -6.97 14.27
CA LEU A 750 -24.19 -6.02 15.24
C LEU A 750 -25.36 -6.65 16.01
N TRP A 751 -26.20 -7.42 15.32
CA TRP A 751 -27.36 -8.07 15.91
C TRP A 751 -26.97 -9.15 16.90
N ARG A 752 -26.02 -10.01 16.54
CA ARG A 752 -25.50 -11.03 17.47
C ARG A 752 -24.93 -10.37 18.73
N ALA A 753 -24.09 -9.35 18.56
CA ALA A 753 -23.44 -8.67 19.67
C ALA A 753 -24.44 -8.01 20.63
N ILE A 754 -25.43 -7.28 20.10
CA ILE A 754 -26.46 -6.65 20.92
C ILE A 754 -27.34 -7.70 21.62
N ARG A 755 -27.64 -8.83 20.99
CA ARG A 755 -28.42 -9.90 21.63
C ARG A 755 -27.66 -10.65 22.72
N GLU A 756 -26.37 -10.85 22.57
CA GLU A 756 -25.52 -11.54 23.55
C GLU A 756 -25.22 -10.69 24.80
N HIS A 757 -25.30 -9.36 24.68
CA HIS A 757 -24.98 -8.43 25.77
C HIS A 757 -26.17 -7.60 26.28
N GLY A 758 -27.23 -7.52 25.49
CA GLY A 758 -28.46 -6.83 25.88
C GLY A 758 -29.23 -7.62 26.92
N THR A 759 -29.53 -6.99 28.04
CA THR A 759 -30.76 -7.28 28.77
C THR A 759 -31.93 -6.99 27.85
N VAL A 760 -32.73 -8.01 27.55
CA VAL A 760 -34.06 -7.84 26.95
C VAL A 760 -34.90 -7.08 27.98
N ASP A 761 -34.84 -5.76 27.96
CA ASP A 761 -35.82 -4.95 28.67
C ASP A 761 -37.13 -5.06 27.87
N GLY A 762 -37.94 -6.05 28.30
CA GLY A 762 -39.40 -6.10 28.25
C GLY A 762 -40.10 -5.84 26.92
#